data_AF-A0A674NU92-F1
#
_entry.id   AF-A0A674NU92-F1
#
_cell.length_a   1.000
_cell.length_b   1.000
_cell.length_c   1.000
_cell.angle_alpha   90.00
_cell.angle_beta   90.00
_cell.angle_gamma   90.00
#
_symmetry.space_group_name_H-M   'P 1'
#
loop_
_entity.id
_entity.type
_entity.pdbx_description
1 polymer ?
#
loop_
_entity_poly.entity_id
_entity_poly.type
_entity_poly.pdbx_seq_one_letter_code
_entity_poly.pdbx_strand_id
1 'polypeptide(L)'
;MLPKAPPTTSNLNLVSSDFSNSTEVPDVQDGIQMADLVEREQADILLTPPSPSPGDCRIQFSAVYATVGFKEASAKVYLPTVPITARILEMERFTTAQDPVFKIELKHGEFTWLIKRKEKHFMELHRELRTYKTFIRIPLPSRRLASVSRLCHMTGTSVSLTSVAHQTQHRQLEDYLNKLLRMAMYRKYHHTMEFIDVSQLSFIHDLGPKGLEGLIYKRSGGHRIPGMNCCGQNQVCYRWSKRWLVVKDSCLIYMKPDSGAISFVLLLDKEFTIKMDSKDTETKHGVRIDSLSRTLVFKCSSYRHARWWGQSIESFVRSHGKAFLRDHRFGSFAQEQEHIPAKWYVNGKTYMEDVANALEEAKEEIFITDWWLSPEIFLKRPVVEGNRWRLDCILKRKAQQGVRIFVMLYKEVELALGINSGYSKRTLLHLHPNIKVMRHPDHVSSSVYLWAHHEKIVVVDQSVAFVGGIDLAYGRWDDREHRLTDVGSVTRSGAPPSGGVSESNGRGTPPSDLAELPKLKGIGRNRRTRFSLYRHLQKHAMQHSDSVDSVDSSGSVRSLKTDVGELQGNTRFWHGKDYCNFVYKDWIQLEKPFDDFIDRYTTPRMPWHDIASAVHGRAARDVARHFIQRWNFTKIMKPKYRSLSYPFLLPKSHSTANELRYQIPDCVTAKVQVLRSAADWSAGIKYHEESIHNAYVQVIAKSKHYIYIENQFFISCAESRLVYNKIGDAIIERIIRAHKEGRKYRVYVVTPLLPGFEGDITTGGGNAIQAVMHFNYRTMIRGEHSIISQLKKEMDDQWMNYISFAGLRTHTELEGRLVTELIYVHSKMLIADDNTVIIGSANINDRSMLGKRDSEVAVIVEDSEKVAAVMDGREYEAGPYALQLRLECFRTILGGHSDTSIDLSDPVSDRFYKEVWMTTAGRNATIYEKVFRCLPSSLVRNMSELEQYQSILGLAQTDQARAQEELRKIHGFLVQFPLDFLSEQNLMPSVGTKEAMVPTEIWT
;
A
#
# COMPACT_ATOMS: atom_id res chain seq x y z
N MET A 1 -69.44 12.31 -51.93
CA MET A 1 -70.65 11.95 -52.69
C MET A 1 -70.43 10.57 -53.29
N LEU A 2 -71.30 9.62 -52.94
CA LEU A 2 -71.52 8.31 -53.61
C LEU A 2 -71.83 8.51 -55.12
N PRO A 3 -71.84 7.49 -56.00
CA PRO A 3 -72.11 6.04 -55.80
C PRO A 3 -71.14 5.08 -56.58
N LYS A 4 -70.99 3.75 -56.27
CA LYS A 4 -71.88 2.57 -56.49
C LYS A 4 -72.41 2.48 -57.94
N ALA A 5 -72.40 1.38 -58.70
CA ALA A 5 -72.13 -0.05 -58.50
C ALA A 5 -72.07 -0.75 -59.93
N PRO A 6 -72.38 -2.05 -60.17
CA PRO A 6 -71.55 -3.05 -60.87
C PRO A 6 -72.31 -3.70 -62.08
N PRO A 7 -72.39 -5.05 -62.27
CA PRO A 7 -71.42 -6.08 -62.68
C PRO A 7 -71.80 -6.72 -64.05
N THR A 8 -71.08 -7.76 -64.53
CA THR A 8 -71.73 -8.91 -65.21
C THR A 8 -70.81 -10.13 -65.29
N THR A 9 -71.46 -11.29 -65.19
CA THR A 9 -70.98 -12.67 -65.00
C THR A 9 -71.12 -13.52 -66.26
N SER A 10 -70.60 -14.76 -66.17
CA SER A 10 -70.92 -16.01 -66.93
C SER A 10 -69.94 -16.34 -68.07
N ASN A 11 -69.10 -17.38 -67.95
CA ASN A 11 -69.29 -18.84 -67.91
C ASN A 11 -69.42 -19.47 -69.31
N LEU A 12 -68.52 -20.41 -69.63
CA LEU A 12 -68.87 -21.69 -70.26
C LEU A 12 -67.71 -22.71 -70.12
N ASN A 13 -68.09 -23.87 -69.57
CA ASN A 13 -67.31 -25.10 -69.36
C ASN A 13 -67.18 -25.93 -70.66
N LEU A 14 -66.21 -26.84 -70.79
CA LEU A 14 -66.29 -28.33 -70.71
C LEU A 14 -65.16 -28.81 -71.68
N VAL A 15 -64.38 -29.90 -71.56
CA VAL A 15 -64.44 -31.16 -70.81
C VAL A 15 -63.09 -31.90 -70.87
N SER A 16 -62.81 -32.61 -69.78
CA SER A 16 -61.92 -33.74 -69.45
C SER A 16 -60.86 -34.31 -70.42
N SER A 17 -59.71 -34.67 -69.84
CA SER A 17 -59.32 -36.09 -69.67
C SER A 17 -58.08 -36.22 -68.75
N ASP A 18 -58.29 -36.88 -67.61
CA ASP A 18 -57.21 -37.44 -66.77
C ASP A 18 -56.62 -38.68 -67.45
N PHE A 19 -55.31 -38.93 -67.26
CA PHE A 19 -54.77 -40.19 -66.69
C PHE A 19 -53.21 -40.15 -66.66
N SER A 20 -52.69 -40.13 -65.43
CA SER A 20 -51.46 -40.76 -64.89
C SER A 20 -50.26 -41.10 -65.81
N ASN A 21 -49.06 -40.57 -65.48
CA ASN A 21 -48.05 -41.36 -64.76
C ASN A 21 -46.80 -40.56 -64.34
N SER A 22 -46.52 -40.62 -63.03
CA SER A 22 -45.22 -40.71 -62.34
C SER A 22 -43.99 -40.04 -62.94
N THR A 23 -43.36 -39.10 -62.22
CA THR A 23 -42.08 -39.34 -61.50
C THR A 23 -41.85 -38.22 -60.47
N GLU A 24 -41.28 -38.60 -59.34
CA GLU A 24 -41.13 -37.91 -58.06
C GLU A 24 -40.39 -36.56 -58.12
N VAL A 25 -40.90 -35.57 -57.38
CA VAL A 25 -40.16 -34.37 -56.96
C VAL A 25 -39.83 -34.55 -55.47
N PRO A 26 -38.56 -34.44 -55.04
CA PRO A 26 -38.23 -34.61 -53.64
C PRO A 26 -38.67 -33.37 -52.84
N ASP A 27 -39.46 -33.61 -51.79
CA ASP A 27 -39.78 -32.66 -50.73
C ASP A 27 -38.50 -32.08 -50.12
N VAL A 28 -38.35 -30.75 -50.23
CA VAL A 28 -37.23 -30.02 -49.63
C VAL A 28 -37.47 -29.92 -48.12
N GLN A 29 -36.71 -30.71 -47.36
CA GLN A 29 -36.50 -30.52 -45.93
C GLN A 29 -35.71 -29.23 -45.69
N ASP A 30 -36.39 -28.17 -45.22
CA ASP A 30 -35.73 -26.97 -44.68
C ASP A 30 -35.14 -27.28 -43.29
N GLY A 31 -34.00 -27.97 -43.28
CA GLY A 31 -33.09 -28.06 -42.14
C GLY A 31 -32.03 -26.97 -42.22
N ILE A 32 -31.72 -26.31 -41.09
CA ILE A 32 -30.74 -25.22 -40.99
C ILE A 32 -29.35 -25.71 -41.46
N GLN A 33 -28.95 -25.44 -42.71
CA GLN A 33 -27.59 -25.69 -43.21
C GLN A 33 -26.61 -24.61 -42.71
N MET A 34 -26.07 -24.79 -41.50
CA MET A 34 -24.94 -24.00 -40.97
C MET A 34 -23.58 -24.35 -41.64
N ALA A 35 -23.56 -25.27 -42.61
CA ALA A 35 -22.36 -25.84 -43.23
C ALA A 35 -21.64 -24.89 -44.21
N ASP A 36 -22.35 -23.96 -44.86
CA ASP A 36 -21.81 -23.09 -45.93
C ASP A 36 -20.61 -22.22 -45.54
N LEU A 37 -20.48 -21.84 -44.27
CA LEU A 37 -19.37 -21.01 -43.80
C LEU A 37 -18.07 -21.82 -43.67
N VAL A 38 -18.18 -23.13 -43.45
CA VAL A 38 -17.09 -24.04 -43.05
C VAL A 38 -16.58 -24.86 -44.23
N GLU A 39 -17.42 -25.20 -45.21
CA GLU A 39 -17.04 -26.12 -46.31
C GLU A 39 -16.16 -25.50 -47.40
N ARG A 40 -15.96 -24.16 -47.43
CA ARG A 40 -15.19 -23.48 -48.49
C ARG A 40 -13.75 -23.08 -48.16
N GLU A 41 -13.17 -23.51 -47.04
CA GLU A 41 -11.77 -23.20 -46.67
C GLU A 41 -10.95 -24.43 -46.28
N GLN A 42 -11.10 -25.53 -47.02
CA GLN A 42 -10.15 -26.65 -46.97
C GLN A 42 -8.91 -26.46 -47.88
N ALA A 43 -8.76 -25.30 -48.54
CA ALA A 43 -7.70 -25.07 -49.51
C ALA A 43 -6.55 -24.13 -49.08
N ASP A 44 -6.67 -23.38 -47.97
CA ASP A 44 -5.63 -22.40 -47.56
C ASP A 44 -5.15 -22.59 -46.09
N ILE A 45 -4.82 -23.83 -45.71
CA ILE A 45 -4.09 -24.13 -44.46
C ILE A 45 -2.67 -24.59 -44.81
N LEU A 46 -1.83 -23.69 -45.29
CA LEU A 46 -0.38 -23.90 -45.32
C LEU A 46 0.31 -22.57 -44.95
N LEU A 47 1.37 -22.68 -44.15
CA LEU A 47 2.20 -21.63 -43.54
C LEU A 47 1.82 -21.19 -42.12
N THR A 48 1.83 -22.15 -41.18
CA THR A 48 2.25 -21.88 -39.80
C THR A 48 3.79 -21.82 -39.74
N PRO A 49 4.42 -20.75 -39.22
CA PRO A 49 5.86 -20.77 -38.93
C PRO A 49 6.16 -21.76 -37.78
N PRO A 50 7.41 -22.24 -37.65
CA PRO A 50 7.77 -23.20 -36.61
C PRO A 50 7.57 -22.61 -35.22
N SER A 51 7.17 -23.49 -34.30
CA SER A 51 6.96 -23.23 -32.88
C SER A 51 8.15 -22.51 -32.23
N PRO A 52 7.95 -21.37 -31.57
CA PRO A 52 8.91 -20.93 -30.57
C PRO A 52 8.89 -21.93 -29.40
N SER A 53 10.05 -22.10 -28.77
CA SER A 53 10.22 -22.80 -27.49
C SER A 53 9.13 -22.41 -26.47
N PRO A 54 8.75 -23.28 -25.52
CA PRO A 54 7.71 -23.00 -24.53
C PRO A 54 8.18 -21.92 -23.54
N GLY A 55 8.10 -20.66 -23.96
CA GLY A 55 8.39 -19.47 -23.18
C GLY A 55 7.16 -18.57 -23.19
N ASP A 56 6.45 -18.57 -22.05
CA ASP A 56 5.35 -17.67 -21.65
C ASP A 56 4.16 -17.49 -22.62
N CYS A 57 3.26 -18.49 -22.64
CA CYS A 57 1.89 -18.35 -23.16
C CYS A 57 0.96 -17.51 -22.24
N ARG A 58 1.48 -16.54 -21.48
CA ARG A 58 0.75 -15.76 -20.46
C ARG A 58 0.55 -14.30 -20.89
N ILE A 59 -0.61 -13.72 -20.57
CA ILE A 59 -0.83 -12.27 -20.68
C ILE A 59 -0.38 -11.63 -19.36
N GLN A 60 0.62 -10.74 -19.43
CA GLN A 60 1.13 -10.02 -18.27
C GLN A 60 0.05 -9.14 -17.62
N PHE A 61 0.15 -8.96 -16.30
CA PHE A 61 -0.80 -8.12 -15.56
C PHE A 61 -0.85 -6.68 -16.06
N SER A 62 0.27 -6.14 -16.56
CA SER A 62 0.38 -4.79 -17.14
C SER A 62 -0.62 -4.53 -18.29
N ALA A 63 -1.17 -5.59 -18.91
CA ALA A 63 -2.21 -5.49 -19.94
C ALA A 63 -3.49 -4.79 -19.46
N VAL A 64 -3.78 -4.76 -18.15
CA VAL A 64 -4.94 -4.04 -17.59
C VAL A 64 -4.89 -2.52 -17.87
N TYR A 65 -3.71 -1.98 -18.19
CA TYR A 65 -3.48 -0.57 -18.49
C TYR A 65 -3.48 -0.24 -19.99
N ALA A 66 -3.62 -1.25 -20.86
CA ALA A 66 -3.53 -1.13 -22.30
C ALA A 66 -4.80 -1.63 -23.01
N THR A 67 -5.96 -1.46 -22.37
CA THR A 67 -7.25 -1.87 -22.95
C THR A 67 -7.74 -0.88 -24.02
N VAL A 68 -8.36 -1.42 -25.07
CA VAL A 68 -8.93 -0.66 -26.21
C VAL A 68 -10.40 -0.97 -26.46
N GLY A 69 -11.08 -0.25 -27.34
CA GLY A 69 -12.48 -0.52 -27.70
C GLY A 69 -12.68 -1.97 -28.18
N PHE A 70 -13.82 -2.59 -27.83
CA PHE A 70 -14.05 -4.01 -28.09
C PHE A 70 -14.18 -4.34 -29.59
N LYS A 71 -14.40 -3.32 -30.42
CA LYS A 71 -14.48 -3.43 -31.88
C LYS A 71 -13.14 -3.16 -32.57
N GLU A 72 -12.11 -2.76 -31.82
CA GLU A 72 -10.80 -2.46 -32.38
C GLU A 72 -10.01 -3.75 -32.64
N ALA A 73 -9.40 -3.85 -33.82
CA ALA A 73 -8.63 -5.03 -34.23
C ALA A 73 -7.35 -5.25 -33.39
N SER A 74 -6.87 -4.21 -32.71
CA SER A 74 -5.70 -4.23 -31.82
C SER A 74 -5.97 -4.88 -30.45
N ALA A 75 -7.23 -5.19 -30.12
CA ALA A 75 -7.60 -5.77 -28.82
C ALA A 75 -6.91 -7.12 -28.59
N LYS A 76 -6.05 -7.17 -27.56
CA LYS A 76 -5.39 -8.41 -27.13
C LYS A 76 -6.26 -9.14 -26.12
N VAL A 77 -6.99 -10.16 -26.61
CA VAL A 77 -7.93 -10.94 -25.79
C VAL A 77 -7.36 -12.32 -25.47
N TYR A 78 -6.94 -13.08 -26.48
CA TYR A 78 -6.61 -14.49 -26.35
C TYR A 78 -5.13 -14.75 -26.05
N LEU A 79 -4.84 -15.86 -25.39
CA LEU A 79 -3.50 -16.38 -25.19
C LEU A 79 -2.90 -16.76 -26.57
N PRO A 80 -1.66 -16.30 -26.89
CA PRO A 80 -0.99 -16.67 -28.13
C PRO A 80 -0.87 -18.18 -28.24
N THR A 81 -1.11 -18.74 -29.43
CA THR A 81 -0.90 -20.17 -29.78
C THR A 81 -1.76 -21.21 -29.03
N VAL A 82 -2.55 -20.82 -28.02
CA VAL A 82 -3.42 -21.75 -27.28
C VAL A 82 -4.79 -21.88 -27.97
N PRO A 83 -5.30 -23.10 -28.24
CA PRO A 83 -6.62 -23.29 -28.82
C PRO A 83 -7.75 -22.97 -27.82
N ILE A 84 -8.96 -22.76 -28.35
CA ILE A 84 -10.19 -22.69 -27.55
C ILE A 84 -11.04 -23.87 -27.95
N THR A 85 -11.52 -24.62 -26.96
CA THR A 85 -12.42 -25.75 -27.17
C THR A 85 -13.77 -25.46 -26.53
N ALA A 86 -14.85 -25.80 -27.23
CA ALA A 86 -16.21 -25.70 -26.74
C ALA A 86 -16.83 -27.10 -26.61
N ARG A 87 -17.56 -27.36 -25.53
CA ARG A 87 -18.28 -28.60 -25.27
C ARG A 87 -19.70 -28.29 -24.80
N ILE A 88 -20.72 -28.82 -25.48
CA ILE A 88 -22.12 -28.66 -25.06
C ILE A 88 -22.42 -29.73 -24.00
N LEU A 89 -22.68 -29.29 -22.77
CA LEU A 89 -22.91 -30.20 -21.63
C LEU A 89 -24.36 -30.69 -21.60
N GLU A 90 -25.34 -29.78 -21.61
CA GLU A 90 -26.74 -30.08 -21.36
C GLU A 90 -27.67 -29.12 -22.14
N MET A 91 -28.86 -29.61 -22.51
CA MET A 91 -29.97 -28.83 -23.07
C MET A 91 -31.08 -28.72 -22.01
N GLU A 92 -31.31 -27.52 -21.49
CA GLU A 92 -32.43 -27.26 -20.57
C GLU A 92 -33.69 -26.90 -21.40
N ARG A 93 -34.74 -27.73 -21.33
CA ARG A 93 -36.10 -27.44 -21.81
C ARG A 93 -37.08 -27.45 -20.64
N PHE A 94 -37.68 -26.29 -20.34
CA PHE A 94 -38.61 -26.14 -19.20
C PHE A 94 -40.08 -26.33 -19.58
N THR A 95 -40.45 -26.04 -20.83
CA THR A 95 -41.75 -26.35 -21.43
C THR A 95 -41.56 -26.70 -22.90
N THR A 96 -42.49 -27.45 -23.50
CA THR A 96 -42.48 -27.81 -24.94
C THR A 96 -42.57 -26.58 -25.87
N ALA A 97 -43.04 -25.44 -25.36
CA ALA A 97 -43.19 -24.19 -26.10
C ALA A 97 -42.00 -23.21 -25.97
N GLN A 98 -40.92 -23.56 -25.27
CA GLN A 98 -39.78 -22.67 -25.05
C GLN A 98 -38.53 -23.14 -25.77
N ASP A 99 -37.81 -22.19 -26.41
CA ASP A 99 -36.52 -22.46 -27.06
C ASP A 99 -35.54 -23.15 -26.11
N PRO A 100 -34.84 -24.21 -26.56
CA PRO A 100 -33.82 -24.88 -25.78
C PRO A 100 -32.69 -23.92 -25.39
N VAL A 101 -32.23 -24.02 -24.14
CA VAL A 101 -31.05 -23.32 -23.63
C VAL A 101 -29.89 -24.31 -23.54
N PHE A 102 -28.84 -24.07 -24.31
CA PHE A 102 -27.61 -24.84 -24.32
C PHE A 102 -26.65 -24.32 -23.26
N LYS A 103 -26.16 -25.22 -22.40
CA LYS A 103 -25.06 -24.96 -21.47
C LYS A 103 -23.76 -25.42 -22.13
N ILE A 104 -22.85 -24.48 -22.37
CA ILE A 104 -21.62 -24.70 -23.13
C ILE A 104 -20.43 -24.43 -22.22
N GLU A 105 -19.56 -25.42 -22.07
CA GLU A 105 -18.26 -25.30 -21.42
C GLU A 105 -17.21 -24.90 -22.45
N LEU A 106 -16.44 -23.87 -22.12
CA LEU A 106 -15.35 -23.37 -22.93
C LEU A 106 -14.05 -23.49 -22.14
N LYS A 107 -12.98 -23.89 -22.82
CA LYS A 107 -11.63 -24.00 -22.24
C LYS A 107 -10.60 -23.28 -23.11
N HIS A 108 -9.71 -22.54 -22.47
CA HIS A 108 -8.59 -21.85 -23.11
C HIS A 108 -7.42 -21.75 -22.12
N GLY A 109 -6.36 -22.53 -22.33
CA GLY A 109 -5.26 -22.66 -21.38
C GLY A 109 -5.75 -23.26 -20.05
N GLU A 110 -5.42 -22.59 -18.95
CA GLU A 110 -5.90 -22.93 -17.60
C GLU A 110 -7.35 -22.46 -17.31
N PHE A 111 -7.91 -21.61 -18.17
CA PHE A 111 -9.22 -21.02 -17.94
C PHE A 111 -10.34 -21.91 -18.47
N THR A 112 -11.31 -22.19 -17.62
CA THR A 112 -12.55 -22.89 -17.97
C THR A 112 -13.75 -22.05 -17.52
N TRP A 113 -14.74 -21.86 -18.38
CA TRP A 113 -15.95 -21.12 -18.04
C TRP A 113 -17.19 -21.67 -18.74
N LEU A 114 -18.36 -21.36 -18.17
CA LEU A 114 -19.65 -21.79 -18.67
C LEU A 114 -20.43 -20.61 -19.25
N ILE A 115 -21.03 -20.81 -20.43
CA ILE A 115 -22.00 -19.88 -21.01
C ILE A 115 -23.35 -20.59 -21.23
N LYS A 116 -24.43 -19.81 -21.20
CA LYS A 116 -25.77 -20.26 -21.61
C LYS A 116 -26.19 -19.53 -22.88
N ARG A 117 -26.58 -20.27 -23.91
CA ARG A 117 -27.03 -19.71 -25.21
C ARG A 117 -28.28 -20.42 -25.70
N LYS A 118 -29.14 -19.69 -26.42
CA LYS A 118 -30.32 -20.24 -27.10
C LYS A 118 -29.99 -20.45 -28.57
N GLU A 119 -30.76 -21.30 -29.24
CA GLU A 119 -30.64 -21.53 -30.69
C GLU A 119 -30.64 -20.21 -31.49
N LYS A 120 -31.54 -19.29 -31.15
CA LYS A 120 -31.59 -17.96 -31.77
C LYS A 120 -30.27 -17.16 -31.69
N HIS A 121 -29.46 -17.36 -30.64
CA HIS A 121 -28.17 -16.67 -30.49
C HIS A 121 -27.13 -17.25 -31.46
N PHE A 122 -27.19 -18.56 -31.75
CA PHE A 122 -26.32 -19.17 -32.77
C PHE A 122 -26.68 -18.65 -34.16
N MET A 123 -27.98 -18.52 -34.46
CA MET A 123 -28.48 -17.96 -35.73
C MET A 123 -28.07 -16.50 -35.91
N GLU A 124 -28.16 -15.70 -34.83
CA GLU A 124 -27.71 -14.30 -34.83
C GLU A 124 -26.20 -14.19 -35.08
N LEU A 125 -25.39 -14.98 -34.37
CA LEU A 125 -23.94 -15.03 -34.60
C LEU A 125 -23.62 -15.43 -36.05
N HIS A 126 -24.28 -16.45 -36.58
CA HIS A 126 -24.06 -16.92 -37.95
C HIS A 126 -24.38 -15.83 -38.99
N ARG A 127 -25.49 -15.09 -38.79
CA ARG A 127 -25.87 -13.96 -39.63
C ARG A 127 -24.82 -12.84 -39.62
N GLU A 128 -24.31 -12.50 -38.43
CA GLU A 128 -23.25 -11.50 -38.28
C GLU A 128 -21.94 -11.94 -38.95
N LEU A 129 -21.57 -13.22 -38.83
CA LEU A 129 -20.38 -13.77 -39.47
C LEU A 129 -20.49 -13.86 -40.99
N ARG A 130 -21.67 -14.20 -41.55
CA ARG A 130 -21.92 -14.11 -42.99
C ARG A 130 -21.73 -12.68 -43.48
N THR A 131 -22.31 -11.72 -42.77
CA THR A 131 -22.19 -10.29 -43.07
C THR A 131 -20.73 -9.85 -43.05
N TYR A 132 -19.98 -10.23 -42.02
CA TYR A 132 -18.56 -9.95 -41.88
C TYR A 132 -17.71 -10.59 -43.00
N LYS A 133 -17.98 -11.84 -43.36
CA LYS A 133 -17.32 -12.54 -44.48
C LYS A 133 -17.53 -11.82 -45.80
N THR A 134 -18.74 -11.31 -46.05
CA THR A 134 -19.05 -10.51 -47.24
C THR A 134 -18.29 -9.19 -47.23
N PHE A 135 -18.20 -8.49 -46.09
CA PHE A 135 -17.44 -7.24 -45.98
C PHE A 135 -15.94 -7.40 -46.23
N ILE A 136 -15.33 -8.51 -45.82
CA ILE A 136 -13.90 -8.77 -46.03
C ILE A 136 -13.60 -9.14 -47.49
N ARG A 137 -14.56 -9.73 -48.20
CA ARG A 137 -14.41 -10.17 -49.60
C ARG A 137 -14.60 -9.03 -50.63
N ILE A 138 -15.07 -7.85 -50.21
CA ILE A 138 -15.30 -6.71 -51.11
C ILE A 138 -14.06 -5.78 -51.07
N PRO A 139 -13.33 -5.56 -52.18
CA PRO A 139 -12.37 -4.47 -52.28
C PRO A 139 -13.14 -3.14 -52.27
N LEU A 140 -12.85 -2.25 -51.32
CA LEU A 140 -13.56 -0.96 -51.20
C LEU A 140 -13.08 0.06 -52.25
N PRO A 141 -14.01 0.73 -52.96
CA PRO A 141 -13.90 2.16 -53.24
C PRO A 141 -15.09 2.97 -52.67
N SER A 142 -14.87 4.27 -52.53
CA SER A 142 -15.68 5.20 -51.74
C SER A 142 -17.07 5.57 -52.31
N ARG A 143 -17.98 5.88 -51.38
CA ARG A 143 -19.13 6.83 -51.43
C ARG A 143 -20.38 6.51 -52.28
N ARG A 144 -21.51 6.64 -51.55
CA ARG A 144 -22.91 7.01 -51.89
C ARG A 144 -23.97 5.91 -52.17
N LEU A 145 -24.97 5.93 -51.26
CA LEU A 145 -26.42 5.76 -51.40
C LEU A 145 -26.99 4.48 -52.05
N ALA A 146 -27.80 3.72 -51.30
CA ALA A 146 -29.27 3.81 -51.31
C ALA A 146 -29.91 2.69 -50.46
N SER A 147 -31.04 3.02 -49.83
CA SER A 147 -31.90 2.15 -49.03
C SER A 147 -32.63 1.10 -49.87
N VAL A 148 -32.65 -0.16 -49.41
CA VAL A 148 -33.68 -1.14 -49.79
C VAL A 148 -34.11 -1.92 -48.54
N SER A 149 -35.31 -1.60 -48.06
CA SER A 149 -36.09 -2.40 -47.12
C SER A 149 -36.77 -3.54 -47.88
N ARG A 150 -36.61 -4.79 -47.41
CA ARG A 150 -37.58 -5.87 -47.66
C ARG A 150 -37.76 -6.67 -46.39
N LEU A 151 -38.94 -6.49 -45.78
CA LEU A 151 -39.54 -7.33 -44.76
C LEU A 151 -39.83 -8.73 -45.36
N CYS A 152 -39.58 -9.79 -44.59
CA CYS A 152 -40.16 -11.09 -44.86
C CYS A 152 -40.81 -11.61 -43.56
N HIS A 153 -42.12 -11.87 -43.63
CA HIS A 153 -42.90 -12.48 -42.57
C HIS A 153 -42.64 -14.00 -42.53
N MET A 154 -42.56 -14.57 -41.33
CA MET A 154 -42.53 -16.03 -41.11
C MET A 154 -43.78 -16.44 -40.34
N THR A 155 -44.59 -17.32 -40.95
CA THR A 155 -45.67 -18.07 -40.31
C THR A 155 -45.11 -19.42 -39.84
N GLY A 156 -45.29 -19.73 -38.56
CA GLY A 156 -44.82 -20.98 -37.96
C GLY A 156 -45.79 -22.14 -38.14
N THR A 157 -45.25 -23.35 -38.21
CA THR A 157 -45.99 -24.58 -37.89
C THR A 157 -45.02 -25.57 -37.24
N SER A 158 -45.39 -26.08 -36.07
CA SER A 158 -44.58 -26.98 -35.25
C SER A 158 -44.89 -28.44 -35.58
N VAL A 159 -43.87 -29.25 -35.85
CA VAL A 159 -43.97 -30.72 -35.81
C VAL A 159 -42.93 -31.28 -34.84
N SER A 160 -43.39 -32.13 -33.93
CA SER A 160 -42.62 -32.79 -32.88
C SER A 160 -41.85 -33.99 -33.45
N LEU A 161 -40.52 -33.99 -33.32
CA LEU A 161 -39.64 -35.12 -33.67
C LEU A 161 -38.63 -35.40 -32.55
N THR A 162 -38.40 -36.70 -32.37
CA THR A 162 -37.87 -37.44 -31.22
C THR A 162 -36.36 -37.29 -30.93
N SER A 163 -35.96 -37.79 -29.75
CA SER A 163 -34.66 -37.69 -29.06
C SER A 163 -33.37 -37.93 -29.87
N VAL A 164 -33.43 -38.66 -30.99
CA VAL A 164 -32.25 -38.97 -31.83
C VAL A 164 -31.81 -37.76 -32.68
N ALA A 165 -32.75 -36.94 -33.17
CA ALA A 165 -32.43 -35.73 -33.95
C ALA A 165 -31.72 -34.65 -33.11
N HIS A 166 -32.00 -34.63 -31.80
CA HIS A 166 -31.37 -33.69 -30.86
C HIS A 166 -29.89 -34.00 -30.63
N GLN A 167 -29.49 -35.27 -30.57
CA GLN A 167 -28.07 -35.64 -30.44
C GLN A 167 -27.23 -35.23 -31.65
N THR A 168 -27.78 -35.36 -32.86
CA THR A 168 -27.14 -34.90 -34.10
C THR A 168 -27.01 -33.38 -34.15
N GLN A 169 -28.05 -32.64 -33.74
CA GLN A 169 -28.04 -31.18 -33.66
C GLN A 169 -27.01 -30.65 -32.64
N HIS A 170 -26.85 -31.32 -31.49
CA HIS A 170 -25.85 -30.95 -30.48
C HIS A 170 -24.43 -31.05 -31.04
N ARG A 171 -24.11 -32.18 -31.66
CA ARG A 171 -22.79 -32.42 -32.24
C ARG A 171 -22.50 -31.44 -33.38
N GLN A 172 -23.48 -31.13 -34.21
CA GLN A 172 -23.35 -30.13 -35.28
C GLN A 172 -23.08 -28.72 -34.75
N LEU A 173 -23.79 -28.27 -33.71
CA LEU A 173 -23.56 -26.96 -33.10
C LEU A 173 -22.21 -26.87 -32.39
N GLU A 174 -21.80 -27.95 -31.72
CA GLU A 174 -20.48 -28.06 -31.09
C GLU A 174 -19.35 -28.03 -32.13
N ASP A 175 -19.45 -28.83 -33.19
CA ASP A 175 -18.48 -28.84 -34.29
C ASP A 175 -18.42 -27.48 -34.98
N TYR A 176 -19.57 -26.86 -35.26
CA TYR A 176 -19.68 -25.51 -35.81
C TYR A 176 -18.90 -24.50 -34.96
N LEU A 177 -19.14 -24.49 -33.64
CA LEU A 177 -18.49 -23.55 -32.72
C LEU A 177 -16.98 -23.81 -32.63
N ASN A 178 -16.54 -25.07 -32.53
CA ASN A 178 -15.12 -25.41 -32.50
C ASN A 178 -14.39 -25.03 -33.81
N LYS A 179 -15.01 -25.25 -34.97
CA LYS A 179 -14.48 -24.83 -36.27
C LYS A 179 -14.31 -23.31 -36.34
N LEU A 180 -15.33 -22.56 -35.92
CA LEU A 180 -15.33 -21.10 -35.84
C LEU A 180 -14.20 -20.58 -34.92
N LEU A 181 -14.03 -21.20 -33.75
CA LEU A 181 -13.01 -20.79 -32.77
C LEU A 181 -11.58 -21.13 -33.19
N ARG A 182 -11.36 -22.10 -34.07
CA ARG A 182 -10.04 -22.39 -34.68
C ARG A 182 -9.59 -21.31 -35.65
N MET A 183 -10.55 -20.67 -36.33
CA MET A 183 -10.26 -19.64 -37.34
C MET A 183 -9.99 -18.29 -36.66
N ALA A 184 -8.74 -17.81 -36.72
CA ALA A 184 -8.33 -16.61 -36.01
C ALA A 184 -9.15 -15.35 -36.39
N MET A 185 -9.58 -15.25 -37.65
CA MET A 185 -10.42 -14.16 -38.16
C MET A 185 -11.79 -14.12 -37.46
N TYR A 186 -12.52 -15.24 -37.42
CA TYR A 186 -13.84 -15.30 -36.79
C TYR A 186 -13.76 -15.29 -35.28
N ARG A 187 -12.75 -15.93 -34.68
CA ARG A 187 -12.49 -15.90 -33.24
C ARG A 187 -12.30 -14.47 -32.73
N LYS A 188 -11.53 -13.63 -33.44
CA LYS A 188 -11.25 -12.24 -33.05
C LYS A 188 -12.40 -11.27 -33.36
N TYR A 189 -13.45 -11.72 -34.04
CA TYR A 189 -14.59 -10.86 -34.35
C TYR A 189 -15.41 -10.56 -33.10
N HIS A 190 -15.78 -9.28 -32.91
CA HIS A 190 -16.42 -8.83 -31.68
C HIS A 190 -17.75 -9.52 -31.33
N HIS A 191 -18.58 -9.88 -32.31
CA HIS A 191 -19.79 -10.66 -32.05
C HIS A 191 -19.49 -12.08 -31.57
N THR A 192 -18.38 -12.68 -32.01
CA THR A 192 -17.91 -13.97 -31.47
C THR A 192 -17.48 -13.81 -30.03
N MET A 193 -16.73 -12.75 -29.71
CA MET A 193 -16.29 -12.47 -28.34
C MET A 193 -17.48 -12.25 -27.39
N GLU A 194 -18.50 -11.52 -27.84
CA GLU A 194 -19.76 -11.35 -27.11
C GLU A 194 -20.54 -12.68 -26.99
N PHE A 195 -20.53 -13.50 -28.03
CA PHE A 195 -21.19 -14.80 -27.99
C PHE A 195 -20.54 -15.76 -26.99
N ILE A 196 -19.22 -15.72 -26.80
CA ILE A 196 -18.53 -16.59 -25.84
C ILE A 196 -18.25 -15.94 -24.48
N ASP A 197 -18.77 -14.74 -24.23
CA ASP A 197 -18.58 -13.96 -23.01
C ASP A 197 -17.08 -13.80 -22.67
N VAL A 198 -16.29 -13.15 -23.54
CA VAL A 198 -14.86 -12.84 -23.30
C VAL A 198 -14.51 -11.37 -23.54
N SER A 199 -13.46 -10.90 -22.86
CA SER A 199 -12.90 -9.57 -22.92
C SER A 199 -11.38 -9.58 -22.73
N GLN A 200 -10.76 -8.40 -22.82
CA GLN A 200 -9.31 -8.22 -22.63
C GLN A 200 -8.83 -8.55 -21.19
N LEU A 201 -9.75 -8.79 -20.25
CA LEU A 201 -9.42 -9.16 -18.86
C LEU A 201 -9.66 -10.65 -18.56
N SER A 202 -10.21 -11.41 -19.51
CA SER A 202 -10.64 -12.80 -19.28
C SER A 202 -9.49 -13.70 -18.88
N PHE A 203 -8.37 -13.61 -19.59
CA PHE A 203 -7.28 -14.58 -19.55
C PHE A 203 -5.96 -14.00 -19.00
N ILE A 204 -6.06 -13.01 -18.12
CA ILE A 204 -4.91 -12.50 -17.36
C ILE A 204 -4.74 -13.38 -16.13
N HIS A 205 -3.64 -14.15 -16.08
CA HIS A 205 -3.32 -15.11 -15.01
C HIS A 205 -3.43 -14.48 -13.61
N ASP A 206 -2.82 -13.31 -13.43
CA ASP A 206 -2.81 -12.60 -12.14
C ASP A 206 -4.15 -12.00 -11.73
N LEU A 207 -5.18 -11.96 -12.59
CA LEU A 207 -6.55 -11.65 -12.19
C LEU A 207 -7.33 -12.89 -11.71
N GLY A 208 -6.69 -14.05 -11.71
CA GLY A 208 -7.27 -15.30 -11.22
C GLY A 208 -8.34 -15.87 -12.17
N PRO A 209 -9.18 -16.78 -11.65
CA PRO A 209 -10.12 -17.55 -12.48
C PRO A 209 -11.08 -16.64 -13.26
N LYS A 210 -11.48 -17.12 -14.44
CA LYS A 210 -12.45 -16.42 -15.29
C LYS A 210 -13.86 -16.65 -14.77
N GLY A 211 -14.45 -15.65 -14.14
CA GLY A 211 -15.86 -15.64 -13.78
C GLY A 211 -16.78 -15.30 -14.96
N LEU A 212 -18.06 -15.14 -14.63
CA LEU A 212 -19.06 -14.68 -15.58
C LEU A 212 -18.71 -13.26 -16.05
N GLU A 213 -18.90 -13.00 -17.34
CA GLU A 213 -18.77 -11.66 -17.90
C GLU A 213 -19.78 -11.45 -19.02
N GLY A 214 -20.07 -10.20 -19.37
CA GLY A 214 -21.07 -9.90 -20.39
C GLY A 214 -21.63 -8.49 -20.33
N LEU A 215 -22.45 -8.17 -21.32
CA LEU A 215 -23.09 -6.86 -21.44
C LEU A 215 -24.28 -6.73 -20.47
N ILE A 216 -24.25 -5.70 -19.63
CA ILE A 216 -25.33 -5.34 -18.71
C ILE A 216 -25.75 -3.88 -18.87
N TYR A 217 -26.92 -3.53 -18.34
CA TYR A 217 -27.38 -2.15 -18.24
C TYR A 217 -27.31 -1.70 -16.78
N LYS A 218 -26.27 -0.93 -16.46
CA LYS A 218 -25.97 -0.41 -15.14
C LYS A 218 -26.76 0.87 -14.82
N ARG A 219 -27.34 0.96 -13.62
CA ARG A 219 -27.93 2.19 -13.06
C ARG A 219 -26.86 3.20 -12.63
N SER A 220 -27.13 4.49 -12.77
CA SER A 220 -26.29 5.57 -12.22
C SER A 220 -26.40 5.63 -10.69
N GLY A 221 -25.43 6.27 -10.03
CA GLY A 221 -25.44 6.45 -8.57
C GLY A 221 -24.95 5.23 -7.79
N GLY A 222 -25.48 5.07 -6.57
CA GLY A 222 -25.11 4.03 -5.61
C GLY A 222 -23.81 4.28 -4.85
N HIS A 223 -23.16 5.44 -5.05
CA HIS A 223 -22.02 5.87 -4.26
C HIS A 223 -22.50 6.33 -2.88
N ARG A 224 -21.77 5.95 -1.83
CA ARG A 224 -21.82 6.68 -0.56
C ARG A 224 -20.88 7.87 -0.72
N ILE A 225 -21.44 9.08 -0.81
CA ILE A 225 -20.65 10.31 -0.83
C ILE A 225 -20.93 10.99 0.51
N PRO A 226 -19.95 11.04 1.43
CA PRO A 226 -20.10 11.73 2.70
C PRO A 226 -20.64 13.16 2.49
N GLY A 227 -21.68 13.54 3.23
CA GLY A 227 -22.24 14.90 3.20
C GLY A 227 -23.16 15.25 2.02
N MET A 228 -23.43 14.33 1.08
CA MET A 228 -24.31 14.59 -0.07
C MET A 228 -25.38 13.49 -0.22
N ASN A 229 -26.41 13.56 0.63
CA ASN A 229 -27.54 12.61 0.62
C ASN A 229 -28.66 12.97 -0.38
N CYS A 230 -28.58 14.10 -1.08
CA CYS A 230 -29.74 14.73 -1.71
C CYS A 230 -30.01 14.39 -3.20
N CYS A 231 -29.14 13.65 -3.90
CA CYS A 231 -29.32 13.41 -5.35
C CYS A 231 -29.22 11.93 -5.78
N GLY A 232 -29.72 10.99 -4.98
CA GLY A 232 -29.59 9.55 -5.27
C GLY A 232 -30.79 8.65 -4.99
N GLN A 233 -31.87 9.16 -4.40
CA GLN A 233 -32.99 8.33 -3.93
C GLN A 233 -34.29 8.49 -4.74
N ASN A 234 -34.39 9.48 -5.63
CA ASN A 234 -35.58 9.65 -6.49
C ASN A 234 -35.40 8.95 -7.84
N GLN A 235 -36.37 8.09 -8.22
CA GLN A 235 -36.38 7.34 -9.49
C GLN A 235 -36.22 8.21 -10.75
N VAL A 236 -36.60 9.49 -10.66
CA VAL A 236 -36.54 10.48 -11.75
C VAL A 236 -35.10 10.83 -12.19
N CYS A 237 -34.08 10.57 -11.36
CA CYS A 237 -32.68 10.91 -11.66
C CYS A 237 -31.82 9.71 -12.15
N TYR A 238 -32.40 8.52 -12.34
CA TYR A 238 -31.63 7.34 -12.75
C TYR A 238 -31.31 7.35 -14.25
N ARG A 239 -30.02 7.24 -14.57
CA ARG A 239 -29.53 7.02 -15.94
C ARG A 239 -29.04 5.58 -16.08
N TRP A 240 -29.53 4.88 -17.10
CA TRP A 240 -29.07 3.53 -17.45
C TRP A 240 -27.95 3.60 -18.48
N SER A 241 -26.90 2.82 -18.30
CA SER A 241 -25.74 2.82 -19.18
C SER A 241 -25.27 1.40 -19.48
N LYS A 242 -24.97 1.11 -20.74
CA LYS A 242 -24.37 -0.17 -21.15
C LYS A 242 -22.96 -0.30 -20.56
N ARG A 243 -22.67 -1.41 -19.89
CA ARG A 243 -21.35 -1.74 -19.37
C ARG A 243 -21.07 -3.21 -19.59
N TRP A 244 -19.81 -3.54 -19.84
CA TRP A 244 -19.35 -4.92 -19.76
C TRP A 244 -18.98 -5.20 -18.30
N LEU A 245 -19.67 -6.13 -17.66
CA LEU A 245 -19.37 -6.57 -16.30
C LEU A 245 -18.41 -7.76 -16.38
N VAL A 246 -17.33 -7.72 -15.61
CA VAL A 246 -16.40 -8.85 -15.44
C VAL A 246 -16.39 -9.24 -13.96
N VAL A 247 -16.59 -10.53 -13.69
CA VAL A 247 -16.53 -11.12 -12.35
C VAL A 247 -15.18 -11.79 -12.16
N LYS A 248 -14.44 -11.41 -11.12
CA LYS A 248 -13.20 -12.05 -10.68
C LYS A 248 -13.32 -12.48 -9.22
N ASP A 249 -12.35 -13.23 -8.74
CA ASP A 249 -12.35 -13.86 -7.41
C ASP A 249 -12.29 -12.87 -6.24
N SER A 250 -11.80 -11.66 -6.50
CA SER A 250 -11.54 -10.61 -5.50
C SER A 250 -12.31 -9.32 -5.79
N CYS A 251 -12.89 -9.17 -6.99
CA CYS A 251 -13.60 -7.95 -7.39
C CYS A 251 -14.58 -8.13 -8.56
N LEU A 252 -15.47 -7.15 -8.72
CA LEU A 252 -16.31 -6.93 -9.92
C LEU A 252 -15.85 -5.68 -10.66
N ILE A 253 -15.83 -5.75 -11.99
CA ILE A 253 -15.26 -4.69 -12.84
C ILE A 253 -16.30 -4.25 -13.87
N TYR A 254 -16.49 -2.94 -14.03
CA TYR A 254 -17.24 -2.38 -15.15
C TYR A 254 -16.33 -1.79 -16.20
N MET A 255 -16.37 -2.32 -17.41
CA MET A 255 -15.70 -1.75 -18.57
C MET A 255 -16.69 -1.02 -19.48
N LYS A 256 -16.21 0.00 -20.19
CA LYS A 256 -16.93 0.63 -21.28
C LYS A 256 -16.63 -0.10 -22.59
N PRO A 257 -17.62 -0.68 -23.28
CA PRO A 257 -17.36 -1.46 -24.51
C PRO A 257 -16.78 -0.65 -25.67
N ASP A 258 -17.14 0.64 -25.76
CA ASP A 258 -16.71 1.55 -26.83
C ASP A 258 -15.21 1.86 -26.78
N SER A 259 -14.66 2.02 -25.57
CA SER A 259 -13.30 2.50 -25.31
C SER A 259 -12.41 1.46 -24.64
N GLY A 260 -12.96 0.34 -24.16
CA GLY A 260 -12.26 -0.64 -23.33
C GLY A 260 -11.93 -0.18 -21.92
N ALA A 261 -12.21 1.09 -21.60
CA ALA A 261 -11.77 1.69 -20.35
C ALA A 261 -12.48 1.04 -19.15
N ILE A 262 -11.69 0.68 -18.14
CA ILE A 262 -12.20 0.30 -16.83
C ILE A 262 -12.82 1.55 -16.18
N SER A 263 -14.11 1.48 -15.91
CA SER A 263 -14.91 2.60 -15.42
C SER A 263 -15.24 2.53 -13.93
N PHE A 264 -15.11 1.34 -13.32
CA PHE A 264 -15.30 1.13 -11.89
C PHE A 264 -14.83 -0.27 -11.48
N VAL A 265 -14.37 -0.40 -10.23
CA VAL A 265 -13.99 -1.65 -9.57
C VAL A 265 -14.70 -1.72 -8.21
N LEU A 266 -15.45 -2.80 -7.97
CA LEU A 266 -16.04 -3.12 -6.67
C LEU A 266 -15.25 -4.27 -6.05
N LEU A 267 -14.60 -4.02 -4.92
CA LEU A 267 -13.85 -5.06 -4.22
C LEU A 267 -14.83 -5.89 -3.37
N LEU A 268 -14.64 -7.21 -3.28
CA LEU A 268 -15.47 -8.09 -2.46
C LEU A 268 -15.19 -7.89 -0.97
N ASP A 269 -16.21 -7.80 -0.14
CA ASP A 269 -16.06 -7.61 1.31
C ASP A 269 -17.13 -8.39 2.08
N LYS A 270 -17.07 -8.33 3.41
CA LYS A 270 -17.97 -9.08 4.30
C LYS A 270 -19.46 -8.71 4.17
N GLU A 271 -19.78 -7.53 3.64
CA GLU A 271 -21.14 -7.08 3.38
C GLU A 271 -21.60 -7.39 1.95
N PHE A 272 -20.80 -8.16 1.19
CA PHE A 272 -21.11 -8.50 -0.18
C PHE A 272 -22.36 -9.40 -0.25
N THR A 273 -23.46 -8.83 -0.72
CA THR A 273 -24.75 -9.53 -0.83
C THR A 273 -25.39 -9.27 -2.17
N ILE A 274 -26.13 -10.25 -2.67
CA ILE A 274 -26.82 -10.20 -3.96
C ILE A 274 -28.31 -10.34 -3.76
N LYS A 275 -29.08 -9.42 -4.34
CA LYS A 275 -30.54 -9.39 -4.27
C LYS A 275 -31.13 -9.32 -5.67
N MET A 276 -32.22 -10.06 -5.89
CA MET A 276 -32.88 -10.19 -7.20
C MET A 276 -34.37 -9.85 -7.16
N ASP A 277 -34.93 -9.54 -5.99
CA ASP A 277 -36.33 -9.14 -5.88
C ASP A 277 -36.53 -7.74 -6.48
N SER A 278 -37.63 -7.58 -7.20
CA SER A 278 -38.12 -6.29 -7.68
C SER A 278 -38.23 -5.22 -6.58
N LYS A 279 -38.57 -5.61 -5.33
CA LYS A 279 -38.65 -4.71 -4.17
C LYS A 279 -37.27 -4.15 -3.80
N ASP A 280 -36.25 -5.00 -3.76
CA ASP A 280 -34.88 -4.61 -3.40
C ASP A 280 -34.14 -3.87 -4.52
N THR A 281 -34.44 -4.25 -5.77
CA THR A 281 -33.75 -3.76 -6.97
C THR A 281 -34.40 -2.51 -7.57
N GLU A 282 -35.62 -2.17 -7.13
CA GLU A 282 -36.44 -1.10 -7.68
C GLU A 282 -36.59 -1.21 -9.21
N THR A 283 -36.59 -2.44 -9.75
CA THR A 283 -36.66 -2.74 -11.18
C THR A 283 -37.31 -4.11 -11.40
N LYS A 284 -38.21 -4.23 -12.38
CA LYS A 284 -38.96 -5.47 -12.64
C LYS A 284 -38.08 -6.73 -12.76
N HIS A 285 -36.93 -6.61 -13.42
CA HIS A 285 -35.92 -7.66 -13.59
C HIS A 285 -34.53 -7.09 -13.32
N GLY A 286 -34.18 -6.91 -12.05
CA GLY A 286 -32.91 -6.34 -11.63
C GLY A 286 -32.02 -7.34 -10.88
N VAL A 287 -30.74 -7.01 -10.79
CA VAL A 287 -29.80 -7.58 -9.81
C VAL A 287 -29.17 -6.42 -9.06
N ARG A 288 -29.21 -6.50 -7.74
CA ARG A 288 -28.61 -5.56 -6.80
C ARG A 288 -27.46 -6.25 -6.07
N ILE A 289 -26.33 -5.57 -5.99
CA ILE A 289 -25.14 -6.04 -5.28
C ILE A 289 -24.77 -4.97 -4.26
N ASP A 290 -24.79 -5.31 -2.98
CA ASP A 290 -24.38 -4.44 -1.89
C ASP A 290 -22.98 -4.82 -1.41
N SER A 291 -22.27 -3.86 -0.80
CA SER A 291 -20.93 -4.00 -0.20
C SER A 291 -20.74 -2.89 0.85
N LEU A 292 -19.62 -2.91 1.59
CA LEU A 292 -19.27 -1.85 2.55
C LEU A 292 -19.19 -0.47 1.88
N SER A 293 -18.72 -0.41 0.63
CA SER A 293 -18.45 0.85 -0.05
C SER A 293 -19.56 1.31 -0.99
N ARG A 294 -20.36 0.39 -1.54
CA ARG A 294 -21.27 0.72 -2.64
C ARG A 294 -22.44 -0.24 -2.80
N THR A 295 -23.54 0.28 -3.31
CA THR A 295 -24.65 -0.49 -3.90
C THR A 295 -24.64 -0.37 -5.42
N LEU A 296 -24.61 -1.49 -6.12
CA LEU A 296 -24.70 -1.58 -7.57
C LEU A 296 -26.05 -2.17 -7.98
N VAL A 297 -26.67 -1.62 -9.03
CA VAL A 297 -27.90 -2.17 -9.61
C VAL A 297 -27.77 -2.23 -11.12
N PHE A 298 -28.13 -3.36 -11.72
CA PHE A 298 -28.26 -3.50 -13.16
C PHE A 298 -29.55 -4.24 -13.55
N LYS A 299 -30.07 -3.95 -14.75
CA LYS A 299 -31.29 -4.56 -15.29
C LYS A 299 -30.98 -5.70 -16.26
N CYS A 300 -31.85 -6.70 -16.26
CA CYS A 300 -31.82 -7.89 -17.11
C CYS A 300 -33.07 -7.93 -18.01
N SER A 301 -33.02 -8.74 -19.08
CA SER A 301 -34.12 -8.86 -20.05
C SER A 301 -35.30 -9.71 -19.55
N SER A 302 -35.07 -10.59 -18.58
CA SER A 302 -36.10 -11.43 -17.97
C SER A 302 -35.72 -11.80 -16.53
N TYR A 303 -36.69 -12.26 -15.75
CA TYR A 303 -36.45 -12.77 -14.39
C TYR A 303 -35.46 -13.95 -14.39
N ARG A 304 -35.56 -14.86 -15.37
CA ARG A 304 -34.60 -15.98 -15.52
C ARG A 304 -33.18 -15.49 -15.78
N HIS A 305 -33.03 -14.44 -16.58
CA HIS A 305 -31.73 -13.83 -16.84
C HIS A 305 -31.16 -13.16 -15.57
N ALA A 306 -32.00 -12.45 -14.80
CA ALA A 306 -31.60 -11.90 -13.51
C ALA A 306 -31.16 -12.99 -12.52
N ARG A 307 -31.93 -14.09 -12.42
CA ARG A 307 -31.56 -15.26 -11.61
C ARG A 307 -30.24 -15.89 -12.03
N TRP A 308 -30.03 -16.06 -13.34
CA TRP A 308 -28.78 -16.62 -13.84
C TRP A 308 -27.58 -15.75 -13.47
N TRP A 309 -27.66 -14.43 -13.69
CA TRP A 309 -26.60 -13.50 -13.25
C TRP A 309 -26.38 -13.57 -11.75
N GLY A 310 -27.43 -13.39 -10.95
CA GLY A 310 -27.32 -13.35 -9.48
C GLY A 310 -26.74 -14.64 -8.90
N GLN A 311 -27.29 -15.79 -9.28
CA GLN A 311 -26.84 -17.10 -8.79
C GLN A 311 -25.43 -17.46 -9.28
N SER A 312 -25.07 -17.10 -10.53
CA SER A 312 -23.73 -17.40 -11.05
C SER A 312 -22.66 -16.53 -10.37
N ILE A 313 -22.92 -15.24 -10.15
CA ILE A 313 -22.02 -14.38 -9.39
C ILE A 313 -21.90 -14.91 -7.95
N GLU A 314 -23.02 -15.19 -7.29
CA GLU A 314 -23.03 -15.69 -5.91
C GLU A 314 -22.25 -17.00 -5.77
N SER A 315 -22.50 -17.98 -6.64
CA SER A 315 -21.79 -19.26 -6.65
C SER A 315 -20.29 -19.07 -6.91
N PHE A 316 -19.92 -18.25 -7.88
CA PHE A 316 -18.51 -18.01 -8.22
C PHE A 316 -17.76 -17.33 -7.07
N VAL A 317 -18.34 -16.28 -6.49
CA VAL A 317 -17.77 -15.50 -5.39
C VAL A 317 -17.68 -16.35 -4.12
N ARG A 318 -18.67 -17.21 -3.82
CA ARG A 318 -18.59 -18.14 -2.68
C ARG A 318 -17.47 -19.19 -2.85
N SER A 319 -17.25 -19.68 -4.07
CA SER A 319 -16.20 -20.66 -4.34
C SER A 319 -14.79 -20.07 -4.33
N HIS A 320 -14.59 -18.89 -4.91
CA HIS A 320 -13.26 -18.33 -5.14
C HIS A 320 -12.92 -17.13 -4.24
N GLY A 321 -13.93 -16.38 -3.78
CA GLY A 321 -13.76 -15.15 -2.99
C GLY A 321 -13.94 -15.32 -1.49
N LYS A 322 -14.04 -16.56 -0.97
CA LYS A 322 -14.30 -16.88 0.45
C LYS A 322 -13.38 -16.14 1.43
N ALA A 323 -12.16 -15.82 1.01
CA ALA A 323 -11.19 -15.08 1.80
C ALA A 323 -11.66 -13.67 2.23
N PHE A 324 -12.66 -13.08 1.55
CA PHE A 324 -13.07 -11.69 1.77
C PHE A 324 -14.50 -11.51 2.30
N LEU A 325 -15.30 -12.59 2.37
CA LEU A 325 -16.76 -12.53 2.57
C LEU A 325 -17.20 -12.77 4.02
N ARG A 326 -16.28 -12.76 4.98
CA ARG A 326 -16.54 -13.10 6.38
C ARG A 326 -15.88 -12.10 7.31
N ASP A 327 -16.33 -12.07 8.55
CA ASP A 327 -15.56 -11.44 9.61
C ASP A 327 -14.28 -12.25 9.87
N HIS A 328 -13.19 -11.52 10.09
CA HIS A 328 -11.90 -12.09 10.45
C HIS A 328 -11.52 -11.71 11.87
N ARG A 329 -10.47 -12.35 12.39
CA ARG A 329 -9.90 -12.04 13.71
C ARG A 329 -9.65 -10.53 13.84
N PHE A 330 -9.96 -10.00 15.02
CA PHE A 330 -9.93 -8.57 15.37
C PHE A 330 -10.90 -7.66 14.58
N GLY A 331 -11.78 -8.23 13.75
CA GLY A 331 -12.61 -7.47 12.83
C GLY A 331 -11.86 -6.92 11.62
N SER A 332 -10.67 -7.47 11.31
CA SER A 332 -9.88 -7.04 10.15
C SER A 332 -10.59 -7.32 8.83
N PHE A 333 -10.33 -6.50 7.80
CA PHE A 333 -10.70 -6.80 6.43
C PHE A 333 -9.90 -7.97 5.81
N ALA A 334 -8.77 -8.32 6.41
CA ALA A 334 -7.86 -9.35 5.92
C ALA A 334 -7.92 -10.59 6.82
N GLN A 335 -7.91 -11.75 6.18
CA GLN A 335 -7.78 -13.03 6.88
C GLN A 335 -6.36 -13.24 7.40
N GLU A 336 -6.21 -14.10 8.41
CA GLU A 336 -4.91 -14.63 8.80
C GLU A 336 -4.32 -15.45 7.65
N GLN A 337 -3.04 -15.19 7.32
CA GLN A 337 -2.29 -15.91 6.30
C GLN A 337 -1.18 -16.71 6.96
N GLU A 338 -1.06 -17.98 6.57
CA GLU A 338 -0.03 -18.89 7.10
C GLU A 338 1.16 -18.98 6.14
N HIS A 339 2.30 -19.40 6.66
CA HIS A 339 3.53 -19.60 5.90
C HIS A 339 3.98 -18.38 5.08
N ILE A 340 3.90 -17.19 5.67
CA ILE A 340 4.30 -15.94 5.03
C ILE A 340 5.75 -15.62 5.38
N PRO A 341 6.64 -15.45 4.39
CA PRO A 341 7.96 -14.85 4.61
C PRO A 341 7.81 -13.40 5.09
N ALA A 342 8.29 -13.14 6.30
CA ALA A 342 8.24 -11.85 6.95
C ALA A 342 9.64 -11.45 7.47
N LYS A 343 9.94 -10.16 7.45
CA LYS A 343 11.17 -9.58 8.00
C LYS A 343 10.85 -8.34 8.81
N TRP A 344 11.54 -8.14 9.92
CA TRP A 344 11.50 -6.92 10.72
C TRP A 344 12.72 -6.04 10.41
N TYR A 345 12.61 -4.75 10.75
CA TYR A 345 13.71 -3.79 10.65
C TYR A 345 13.73 -2.92 11.90
N VAL A 346 14.93 -2.79 12.48
CA VAL A 346 15.24 -1.77 13.48
C VAL A 346 16.02 -0.67 12.77
N ASN A 347 15.50 0.56 12.83
CA ASN A 347 16.00 1.77 12.18
C ASN A 347 15.87 1.80 10.64
N GLY A 348 16.14 2.98 10.07
CA GLY A 348 15.91 3.27 8.65
C GLY A 348 16.94 2.66 7.69
N LYS A 349 18.16 2.34 8.13
CA LYS A 349 19.25 1.92 7.23
C LYS A 349 18.90 0.68 6.40
N THR A 350 18.68 -0.46 7.06
CA THR A 350 18.41 -1.73 6.37
C THR A 350 17.03 -1.75 5.72
N TYR A 351 16.05 -1.08 6.35
CA TYR A 351 14.73 -0.87 5.76
C TYR A 351 14.81 -0.16 4.39
N MET A 352 15.49 0.99 4.32
CA MET A 352 15.59 1.76 3.09
C MET A 352 16.46 1.04 2.04
N GLU A 353 17.48 0.29 2.46
CA GLU A 353 18.27 -0.56 1.56
C GLU A 353 17.41 -1.63 0.87
N ASP A 354 16.59 -2.35 1.64
CA ASP A 354 15.71 -3.40 1.11
C ASP A 354 14.54 -2.83 0.29
N VAL A 355 14.00 -1.66 0.68
CA VAL A 355 13.06 -0.90 -0.16
C VAL A 355 13.71 -0.56 -1.50
N ALA A 356 14.95 -0.06 -1.50
CA ALA A 356 15.66 0.29 -2.74
C ALA A 356 15.87 -0.92 -3.66
N ASN A 357 16.23 -2.08 -3.09
CA ASN A 357 16.39 -3.33 -3.82
C ASN A 357 15.06 -3.81 -4.42
N ALA A 358 13.98 -3.80 -3.63
CA ALA A 358 12.66 -4.19 -4.09
C ALA A 358 12.15 -3.27 -5.22
N LEU A 359 12.35 -1.95 -5.09
CA LEU A 359 12.00 -0.99 -6.15
C LEU A 359 12.81 -1.24 -7.43
N GLU A 360 14.09 -1.59 -7.31
CA GLU A 360 14.93 -1.94 -8.46
C GLU A 360 14.40 -3.17 -9.22
N GLU A 361 13.85 -4.15 -8.49
CA GLU A 361 13.32 -5.38 -9.09
C GLU A 361 11.91 -5.26 -9.69
N ALA A 362 11.16 -4.23 -9.36
CA ALA A 362 9.77 -4.03 -9.82
C ALA A 362 9.62 -4.18 -11.36
N LYS A 363 8.61 -4.92 -11.81
CA LYS A 363 8.34 -5.14 -13.25
C LYS A 363 7.01 -4.55 -13.72
N GLU A 364 6.04 -4.37 -12.82
CA GLU A 364 4.67 -4.02 -13.20
C GLU A 364 4.17 -2.79 -12.43
N GLU A 365 4.21 -2.81 -11.10
CA GLU A 365 3.55 -1.84 -10.25
C GLU A 365 4.37 -1.48 -9.01
N ILE A 366 4.38 -0.20 -8.66
CA ILE A 366 4.86 0.29 -7.37
C ILE A 366 3.76 1.15 -6.74
N PHE A 367 3.32 0.79 -5.54
CA PHE A 367 2.37 1.57 -4.73
C PHE A 367 3.10 2.17 -3.54
N ILE A 368 2.89 3.47 -3.28
CA ILE A 368 3.50 4.17 -2.15
C ILE A 368 2.42 5.00 -1.44
N THR A 369 2.30 4.85 -0.12
CA THR A 369 1.65 5.83 0.74
C THR A 369 2.65 6.37 1.73
N ASP A 370 2.57 7.67 1.97
CA ASP A 370 3.34 8.33 3.02
C ASP A 370 2.51 9.47 3.60
N TRP A 371 2.71 9.71 4.90
CA TRP A 371 2.27 10.95 5.53
C TRP A 371 3.10 12.11 4.98
N TRP A 372 4.40 11.88 4.79
CA TRP A 372 5.30 12.80 4.12
C TRP A 372 6.30 12.04 3.24
N LEU A 373 6.51 12.50 2.00
CA LEU A 373 7.48 11.91 1.07
C LEU A 373 8.43 13.00 0.57
N SER A 374 9.73 12.76 0.71
CA SER A 374 10.81 13.63 0.24
C SER A 374 11.47 13.00 -1.00
N PRO A 375 11.21 13.50 -2.24
CA PRO A 375 11.65 12.81 -3.46
C PRO A 375 13.17 12.63 -3.57
N GLU A 376 13.96 13.51 -2.96
CA GLU A 376 15.41 13.57 -3.12
C GLU A 376 16.21 12.81 -2.05
N ILE A 377 15.56 12.01 -1.19
CA ILE A 377 16.28 11.20 -0.19
C ILE A 377 17.10 10.09 -0.85
N PHE A 378 18.22 9.75 -0.21
CA PHE A 378 19.02 8.58 -0.54
C PHE A 378 18.62 7.40 0.33
N LEU A 379 18.26 6.29 -0.33
CA LEU A 379 17.85 5.06 0.33
C LEU A 379 19.04 4.19 0.77
N LYS A 380 20.21 4.33 0.12
CA LYS A 380 21.47 3.67 0.50
C LYS A 380 22.56 4.69 0.79
N ARG A 381 23.33 4.47 1.86
CA ARG A 381 24.35 5.41 2.34
C ARG A 381 25.59 4.69 2.88
N PRO A 382 26.79 5.30 2.79
CA PRO A 382 27.08 6.61 2.19
C PRO A 382 26.86 6.65 0.68
N VAL A 383 26.73 7.85 0.11
CA VAL A 383 26.41 8.03 -1.31
C VAL A 383 27.65 7.76 -2.16
N VAL A 384 27.77 6.55 -2.69
CA VAL A 384 28.92 6.10 -3.49
C VAL A 384 28.64 5.96 -4.99
N GLU A 385 27.40 5.63 -5.38
CA GLU A 385 27.01 5.40 -6.78
C GLU A 385 26.28 6.63 -7.39
N GLY A 386 26.71 7.83 -7.01
CA GLY A 386 26.05 9.08 -7.39
C GLY A 386 24.56 9.07 -7.03
N ASN A 387 23.70 9.44 -7.98
CA ASN A 387 22.24 9.49 -7.75
C ASN A 387 21.52 8.14 -7.91
N ARG A 388 22.24 7.01 -8.07
CA ARG A 388 21.62 5.70 -8.32
C ARG A 388 20.57 5.32 -7.27
N TRP A 389 20.86 5.56 -5.99
CA TRP A 389 19.99 5.18 -4.88
C TRP A 389 19.13 6.33 -4.34
N ARG A 390 19.01 7.43 -5.09
CA ARG A 390 18.09 8.52 -4.77
C ARG A 390 16.68 8.17 -5.22
N LEU A 391 15.68 8.32 -4.34
CA LEU A 391 14.32 7.82 -4.54
C LEU A 391 13.71 8.25 -5.88
N ASP A 392 13.70 9.54 -6.19
CA ASP A 392 13.22 10.09 -7.47
C ASP A 392 13.89 9.44 -8.70
N CYS A 393 15.18 9.15 -8.62
CA CYS A 393 15.97 8.54 -9.67
C CYS A 393 15.64 7.05 -9.85
N ILE A 394 15.31 6.34 -8.76
CA ILE A 394 14.75 4.97 -8.82
C ILE A 394 13.39 4.99 -9.51
N LEU A 395 12.46 5.80 -9.02
CA LEU A 395 11.11 5.85 -9.59
C LEU A 395 11.14 6.26 -11.07
N LYS A 396 12.00 7.22 -11.45
CA LYS A 396 12.16 7.64 -12.84
C LYS A 396 12.62 6.49 -13.75
N ARG A 397 13.70 5.77 -13.38
CA ARG A 397 14.23 4.68 -14.23
C ARG A 397 13.27 3.50 -14.32
N LYS A 398 12.58 3.17 -13.23
CA LYS A 398 11.57 2.09 -13.24
C LYS A 398 10.37 2.48 -14.08
N ALA A 399 9.93 3.73 -13.99
CA ALA A 399 8.86 4.26 -14.85
C ALA A 399 9.24 4.23 -16.34
N GLN A 400 10.50 4.51 -16.69
CA GLN A 400 11.03 4.39 -18.07
C GLN A 400 11.05 2.95 -18.58
N GLN A 401 11.24 1.97 -17.69
CA GLN A 401 11.16 0.53 -18.01
C GLN A 401 9.72 0.01 -18.15
N GLY A 402 8.71 0.87 -17.99
CA GLY A 402 7.30 0.52 -18.15
C GLY A 402 6.53 0.28 -16.85
N VAL A 403 7.20 0.28 -15.70
CA VAL A 403 6.55 0.13 -14.39
C VAL A 403 5.59 1.28 -14.14
N ARG A 404 4.37 0.98 -13.67
CA ARG A 404 3.38 1.98 -13.26
C ARG A 404 3.55 2.30 -11.78
N ILE A 405 3.67 3.58 -11.45
CA ILE A 405 3.97 4.03 -10.09
C ILE A 405 2.83 4.89 -9.59
N PHE A 406 2.23 4.50 -8.47
CA PHE A 406 1.08 5.15 -7.88
C PHE A 406 1.41 5.59 -6.46
N VAL A 407 1.32 6.89 -6.21
CA VAL A 407 1.67 7.49 -4.92
C VAL A 407 0.44 8.18 -4.33
N MET A 408 0.13 7.93 -3.07
CA MET A 408 -0.88 8.63 -2.29
C MET A 408 -0.23 9.36 -1.13
N LEU A 409 -0.28 10.69 -1.16
CA LEU A 409 0.24 11.53 -0.08
C LEU A 409 -0.89 12.10 0.77
N TYR A 410 -0.64 12.25 2.06
CA TYR A 410 -1.43 13.14 2.88
C TYR A 410 -1.39 14.56 2.29
N LYS A 411 -2.56 15.21 2.26
CA LYS A 411 -2.66 16.64 1.97
C LYS A 411 -2.80 17.35 3.30
N GLU A 412 -1.77 18.07 3.66
CA GLU A 412 -1.66 18.91 4.83
C GLU A 412 -2.50 20.18 4.74
N VAL A 413 -2.81 20.72 5.93
CA VAL A 413 -3.20 22.11 6.09
C VAL A 413 -1.93 22.95 6.04
N GLU A 414 -1.67 23.60 4.89
CA GLU A 414 -0.42 24.31 4.58
C GLU A 414 -0.03 25.39 5.63
N LEU A 415 -1.00 25.94 6.36
CA LEU A 415 -0.76 26.91 7.45
C LEU A 415 -0.29 26.28 8.76
N ALA A 416 -0.50 24.98 8.94
CA ALA A 416 -0.25 24.26 10.19
C ALA A 416 0.90 23.25 10.11
N LEU A 417 1.27 22.78 8.90
CA LEU A 417 2.28 21.76 8.69
C LEU A 417 3.16 22.09 7.48
N GLY A 418 4.49 22.00 7.67
CA GLY A 418 5.50 22.36 6.67
C GLY A 418 5.88 21.28 5.65
N ILE A 419 5.18 20.15 5.58
CA ILE A 419 5.60 18.98 4.77
C ILE A 419 5.59 19.21 3.25
N ASN A 420 4.85 20.20 2.76
CA ASN A 420 4.77 20.62 1.36
C ASN A 420 4.51 19.46 0.38
N SER A 421 3.43 18.69 0.60
CA SER A 421 3.05 17.59 -0.31
C SER A 421 2.79 18.07 -1.74
N GLY A 422 2.49 19.37 -1.91
CA GLY A 422 2.38 20.03 -3.20
C GLY A 422 3.69 20.05 -3.99
N TYR A 423 4.84 20.24 -3.33
CA TYR A 423 6.16 20.09 -3.93
C TYR A 423 6.42 18.65 -4.34
N SER A 424 6.31 17.69 -3.42
CA SER A 424 6.57 16.26 -3.69
C SER A 424 5.73 15.75 -4.85
N LYS A 425 4.43 16.09 -4.88
CA LYS A 425 3.55 15.76 -6.00
C LYS A 425 4.05 16.32 -7.33
N ARG A 426 4.44 17.61 -7.37
CA ARG A 426 4.92 18.24 -8.61
C ARG A 426 6.21 17.57 -9.06
N THR A 427 7.19 17.41 -8.18
CA THR A 427 8.48 16.78 -8.51
C THR A 427 8.26 15.40 -9.11
N LEU A 428 7.52 14.52 -8.43
CA LEU A 428 7.27 13.15 -8.91
C LEU A 428 6.53 13.09 -10.24
N LEU A 429 5.52 13.94 -10.46
CA LEU A 429 4.78 13.98 -11.72
C LEU A 429 5.62 14.44 -12.92
N HIS A 430 6.64 15.28 -12.70
CA HIS A 430 7.54 15.74 -13.78
C HIS A 430 8.57 14.69 -14.19
N LEU A 431 8.79 13.63 -13.39
CA LEU A 431 9.78 12.59 -13.69
C LEU A 431 9.40 11.74 -14.90
N HIS A 432 8.15 11.24 -14.96
CA HIS A 432 7.67 10.36 -16.04
C HIS A 432 6.13 10.22 -16.07
N PRO A 433 5.47 10.09 -17.24
CA PRO A 433 4.02 9.91 -17.33
C PRO A 433 3.45 8.62 -16.70
N ASN A 434 4.29 7.61 -16.42
CA ASN A 434 3.87 6.40 -15.69
C ASN A 434 3.75 6.61 -14.17
N ILE A 435 4.17 7.77 -13.66
CA ILE A 435 4.04 8.14 -12.25
C ILE A 435 2.76 8.94 -12.08
N LYS A 436 1.91 8.54 -11.13
CA LYS A 436 0.67 9.21 -10.78
C LYS A 436 0.61 9.45 -9.28
N VAL A 437 0.29 10.69 -8.91
CA VAL A 437 0.28 11.11 -7.50
C VAL A 437 -1.08 11.72 -7.13
N MET A 438 -1.72 11.13 -6.13
CA MET A 438 -2.91 11.68 -5.48
C MET A 438 -2.55 12.30 -4.14
N ARG A 439 -3.35 13.29 -3.74
CA ARG A 439 -3.28 13.95 -2.43
C ARG A 439 -4.68 13.96 -1.83
N HIS A 440 -4.81 13.59 -0.56
CA HIS A 440 -6.09 13.52 0.16
C HIS A 440 -5.87 13.79 1.66
N PRO A 441 -6.80 14.43 2.40
CA PRO A 441 -8.14 14.93 2.00
C PRO A 441 -8.14 16.23 1.17
N ASP A 442 -9.29 16.75 0.76
CA ASP A 442 -9.42 18.18 0.41
C ASP A 442 -10.26 18.81 1.52
N HIS A 443 -9.62 19.56 2.43
CA HIS A 443 -10.21 20.00 3.71
C HIS A 443 -11.53 20.76 3.56
N VAL A 444 -11.59 21.73 2.63
CA VAL A 444 -12.78 22.56 2.36
C VAL A 444 -14.00 21.72 1.94
N SER A 445 -13.78 20.64 1.18
CA SER A 445 -14.87 19.83 0.61
C SER A 445 -15.23 18.57 1.42
N SER A 446 -14.39 18.17 2.38
CA SER A 446 -14.54 16.91 3.13
C SER A 446 -14.98 17.12 4.58
N SER A 447 -14.96 18.36 5.09
CA SER A 447 -15.14 18.67 6.51
C SER A 447 -14.17 17.94 7.46
N VAL A 448 -13.12 17.31 6.90
CA VAL A 448 -12.04 16.66 7.64
C VAL A 448 -10.87 17.64 7.70
N TYR A 449 -10.80 18.37 8.80
CA TYR A 449 -9.73 19.34 9.07
C TYR A 449 -8.66 18.80 10.00
N LEU A 450 -8.97 17.77 10.80
CA LEU A 450 -8.14 17.34 11.93
C LEU A 450 -7.32 16.07 11.66
N TRP A 451 -7.81 15.20 10.78
CA TRP A 451 -7.27 13.85 10.60
C TRP A 451 -6.37 13.74 9.37
N ALA A 452 -5.45 12.78 9.41
CA ALA A 452 -4.45 12.54 8.40
C ALA A 452 -4.49 11.12 7.83
N HIS A 453 -3.82 10.96 6.70
CA HIS A 453 -3.40 9.64 6.24
C HIS A 453 -2.01 9.39 6.77
N HIS A 454 -1.87 8.46 7.69
CA HIS A 454 -0.66 8.31 8.49
C HIS A 454 0.07 6.99 8.21
N GLU A 455 -0.51 6.11 7.40
CA GLU A 455 0.12 4.86 6.97
C GLU A 455 1.33 5.08 6.05
N LYS A 456 2.41 4.33 6.31
CA LYS A 456 3.60 4.27 5.48
C LYS A 456 3.70 2.88 4.85
N ILE A 457 3.37 2.78 3.57
CA ILE A 457 3.45 1.50 2.85
C ILE A 457 4.15 1.65 1.51
N VAL A 458 4.99 0.67 1.19
CA VAL A 458 5.57 0.49 -0.15
C VAL A 458 5.21 -0.91 -0.60
N VAL A 459 4.54 -1.04 -1.75
CA VAL A 459 4.17 -2.34 -2.32
C VAL A 459 4.75 -2.47 -3.73
N VAL A 460 5.47 -3.56 -3.98
CA VAL A 460 6.07 -3.88 -5.28
C VAL A 460 5.35 -5.08 -5.88
N ASP A 461 4.84 -4.89 -7.11
CA ASP A 461 4.15 -5.88 -7.94
C ASP A 461 2.99 -6.64 -7.24
N GLN A 462 2.44 -6.08 -6.16
CA GLN A 462 1.48 -6.71 -5.25
C GLN A 462 1.98 -8.06 -4.69
N SER A 463 3.29 -8.20 -4.50
CA SER A 463 3.93 -9.44 -4.03
C SER A 463 4.87 -9.22 -2.85
N VAL A 464 5.43 -8.02 -2.70
CA VAL A 464 6.24 -7.60 -1.55
C VAL A 464 5.66 -6.30 -1.00
N ALA A 465 5.42 -6.23 0.30
CA ALA A 465 4.91 -5.04 0.95
C ALA A 465 5.72 -4.71 2.20
N PHE A 466 6.07 -3.44 2.33
CA PHE A 466 6.70 -2.85 3.50
C PHE A 466 5.65 -2.07 4.29
N VAL A 467 5.61 -2.26 5.62
CA VAL A 467 4.66 -1.62 6.55
C VAL A 467 5.39 -1.27 7.85
N GLY A 468 5.25 -0.03 8.34
CA GLY A 468 5.90 0.38 9.59
C GLY A 468 5.71 1.85 9.94
N GLY A 469 6.59 2.35 10.81
CA GLY A 469 6.62 3.77 11.23
C GLY A 469 7.43 4.68 10.30
N ILE A 470 8.21 4.13 9.37
CA ILE A 470 9.22 4.86 8.61
C ILE A 470 8.63 5.42 7.30
N ASP A 471 8.46 6.74 7.21
CA ASP A 471 8.16 7.44 5.96
C ASP A 471 9.40 7.49 5.05
N LEU A 472 9.20 7.56 3.72
CA LEU A 472 10.25 7.90 2.76
C LEU A 472 10.53 9.42 2.75
N ALA A 473 10.98 9.93 3.89
CA ALA A 473 11.15 11.35 4.18
C ALA A 473 12.52 11.70 4.81
N TYR A 474 12.81 13.01 4.85
CA TYR A 474 13.99 13.54 5.54
C TYR A 474 14.04 13.15 7.02
N GLY A 475 15.24 12.86 7.51
CA GLY A 475 15.52 12.59 8.92
C GLY A 475 15.20 11.16 9.40
N ARG A 476 14.59 10.32 8.55
CA ARG A 476 14.17 8.95 8.91
C ARG A 476 15.27 7.91 8.77
N TRP A 477 16.27 8.19 7.93
CA TRP A 477 17.41 7.30 7.81
C TRP A 477 18.28 7.43 9.05
N ASP A 478 18.51 6.31 9.72
CA ASP A 478 19.44 6.19 10.82
C ASP A 478 19.90 4.73 10.92
N ASP A 479 20.98 4.50 11.65
CA ASP A 479 21.47 3.17 11.98
C ASP A 479 21.60 2.99 13.50
N ARG A 480 22.07 1.81 13.92
CA ARG A 480 22.21 1.46 15.34
C ARG A 480 23.15 2.38 16.13
N GLU A 481 23.99 3.20 15.47
CA GLU A 481 24.90 4.10 16.17
C GLU A 481 24.23 5.40 16.62
N HIS A 482 23.10 5.77 16.00
CA HIS A 482 22.35 6.98 16.33
C HIS A 482 23.24 8.24 16.43
N ARG A 483 24.08 8.45 15.41
CA ARG A 483 25.08 9.52 15.40
C ARG A 483 24.44 10.91 15.49
N LEU A 484 25.03 11.77 16.33
CA LEU A 484 24.62 13.18 16.51
C LEU A 484 25.28 14.14 15.52
N THR A 485 26.39 13.75 14.90
CA THR A 485 27.22 14.63 14.06
C THR A 485 27.47 14.04 12.68
N ASP A 486 27.57 14.93 11.69
CA ASP A 486 27.84 14.59 10.29
C ASP A 486 28.51 15.77 9.57
N VAL A 487 29.61 16.27 10.14
CA VAL A 487 30.36 17.41 9.61
C VAL A 487 31.08 17.08 8.29
N GLY A 488 31.50 15.81 8.15
CA GLY A 488 32.22 15.27 6.99
C GLY A 488 33.63 15.86 6.85
N SER A 489 34.62 15.01 6.59
CA SER A 489 36.01 15.45 6.36
C SER A 489 36.63 14.49 5.36
N VAL A 490 36.74 14.85 4.08
CA VAL A 490 37.57 14.11 3.12
C VAL A 490 38.81 14.94 2.84
N THR A 491 39.96 14.48 3.31
CA THR A 491 41.26 15.04 2.99
C THR A 491 41.93 14.17 1.93
N ARG A 492 42.40 14.80 0.85
CA ARG A 492 43.35 14.13 -0.06
C ARG A 492 44.67 13.99 0.67
N SER A 493 45.21 12.78 0.72
CA SER A 493 46.60 12.56 1.11
C SER A 493 47.49 13.39 0.17
N GLY A 494 48.04 14.49 0.69
CA GLY A 494 49.12 15.21 0.03
C GLY A 494 50.30 14.26 -0.11
N ALA A 495 50.93 14.26 -1.29
CA ALA A 495 52.17 13.52 -1.49
C ALA A 495 53.17 13.87 -0.37
N PRO A 496 53.93 12.90 0.15
CA PRO A 496 54.98 13.21 1.12
C PRO A 496 55.96 14.19 0.47
N PRO A 497 56.51 15.16 1.21
CA PRO A 497 57.55 16.01 0.67
C PRO A 497 58.72 15.11 0.27
N SER A 498 59.01 15.06 -1.02
CA SER A 498 60.23 14.44 -1.53
C SER A 498 61.41 15.16 -0.89
N GLY A 499 62.04 14.49 0.07
CA GLY A 499 63.32 14.91 0.62
C GLY A 499 64.36 14.97 -0.48
N GLY A 500 64.64 16.19 -0.95
CA GLY A 500 65.81 16.53 -1.73
C GLY A 500 66.73 17.36 -0.84
N VAL A 501 67.81 16.74 -0.39
CA VAL A 501 68.91 17.39 0.31
C VAL A 501 69.57 18.38 -0.65
N SER A 502 69.76 19.63 -0.23
CA SER A 502 70.79 20.53 -0.74
C SER A 502 71.16 21.54 0.35
N GLU A 503 72.37 21.38 0.87
CA GLU A 503 73.03 22.36 1.74
C GLU A 503 73.35 23.64 0.95
N SER A 504 73.09 24.82 1.52
CA SER A 504 74.05 25.93 1.56
C SER A 504 73.52 27.15 2.33
N ASN A 505 74.24 27.49 3.40
CA ASN A 505 74.58 28.82 3.94
C ASN A 505 73.59 30.02 3.85
N GLY A 506 73.32 30.61 5.02
CA GLY A 506 73.48 32.07 5.20
C GLY A 506 72.31 32.86 5.82
N ARG A 507 72.52 33.31 7.07
CA ARG A 507 72.13 34.58 7.73
C ARG A 507 70.75 35.23 7.47
N GLY A 508 70.08 35.62 8.57
CA GLY A 508 69.38 36.91 8.67
C GLY A 508 68.00 36.89 9.34
N THR A 509 67.84 37.69 10.39
CA THR A 509 66.65 37.97 11.22
C THR A 509 65.60 38.90 10.53
N PRO A 510 64.41 39.19 11.14
CA PRO A 510 63.08 39.40 10.50
C PRO A 510 62.75 40.90 10.25
N PRO A 511 61.55 41.34 9.74
CA PRO A 511 60.35 41.54 10.59
C PRO A 511 58.93 41.56 9.91
N SER A 512 57.91 41.48 10.78
CA SER A 512 56.65 42.26 10.94
C SER A 512 55.57 42.52 9.85
N ASP A 513 54.34 42.58 10.39
CA ASP A 513 53.17 43.42 10.07
C ASP A 513 52.02 42.95 9.15
N LEU A 514 50.92 42.61 9.86
CA LEU A 514 49.61 43.29 9.86
C LEU A 514 49.05 43.91 8.57
N ALA A 515 47.79 43.49 8.32
CA ALA A 515 46.61 44.33 8.03
C ALA A 515 45.99 44.29 6.61
N GLU A 516 44.71 43.91 6.66
CA GLU A 516 43.53 44.53 6.03
C GLU A 516 43.04 44.14 4.62
N LEU A 517 41.74 43.78 4.65
CA LEU A 517 40.76 43.71 3.56
C LEU A 517 40.60 45.06 2.82
N PRO A 518 39.97 45.04 1.63
CA PRO A 518 38.68 45.73 1.59
C PRO A 518 37.58 45.04 0.75
N LYS A 519 36.34 45.26 1.19
CA LYS A 519 35.08 45.05 0.45
C LYS A 519 34.85 46.18 -0.55
N LEU A 520 34.08 45.94 -1.62
CA LEU A 520 33.25 46.96 -2.28
C LEU A 520 32.00 46.36 -2.97
N LYS A 521 30.89 47.10 -2.85
CA LYS A 521 29.52 46.84 -3.37
C LYS A 521 29.36 47.31 -4.83
N GLY A 522 28.38 46.74 -5.53
CA GLY A 522 27.75 47.36 -6.71
C GLY A 522 26.43 46.69 -7.14
N ILE A 523 25.35 47.48 -7.28
CA ILE A 523 23.97 47.10 -7.68
C ILE A 523 23.77 47.44 -9.17
N GLY A 524 23.02 46.63 -9.95
CA GLY A 524 22.56 47.03 -11.29
C GLY A 524 21.69 46.02 -12.09
N ARG A 525 20.40 46.34 -12.19
CA ARG A 525 19.24 45.89 -13.02
C ARG A 525 19.38 44.99 -14.28
N ASN A 526 18.39 44.09 -14.38
CA ASN A 526 17.65 43.44 -15.50
C ASN A 526 17.98 43.73 -17.00
N ARG A 527 18.12 42.65 -17.79
CA ARG A 527 17.59 42.55 -19.18
C ARG A 527 17.33 41.09 -19.60
N ARG A 528 16.15 40.86 -20.22
CA ARG A 528 15.77 39.63 -20.93
C ARG A 528 16.56 39.51 -22.24
N THR A 529 16.93 38.30 -22.66
CA THR A 529 17.05 37.89 -24.08
C THR A 529 17.05 36.36 -24.22
N ARG A 530 16.70 35.92 -25.43
CA ARG A 530 16.23 34.61 -25.90
C ARG A 530 17.35 33.87 -26.67
N PHE A 531 17.31 32.52 -26.65
CA PHE A 531 17.85 31.50 -27.60
C PHE A 531 19.35 31.62 -28.01
N SER A 532 20.16 30.56 -28.08
CA SER A 532 19.97 29.33 -28.86
C SER A 532 21.06 28.30 -28.54
N LEU A 533 20.80 27.07 -28.97
CA LEU A 533 21.65 25.88 -28.87
C LEU A 533 22.90 25.96 -29.76
N TYR A 534 24.02 25.40 -29.29
CA TYR A 534 24.81 24.50 -30.13
C TYR A 534 25.51 23.41 -29.32
N ARG A 535 25.64 22.29 -30.02
CA ARG A 535 25.95 20.92 -29.61
C ARG A 535 27.47 20.70 -29.59
N HIS A 536 27.99 19.96 -28.62
CA HIS A 536 29.20 19.16 -28.82
C HIS A 536 29.01 17.75 -28.26
N LEU A 537 29.10 16.80 -29.19
CA LEU A 537 29.13 15.36 -28.98
C LEU A 537 30.55 14.95 -28.64
N GLN A 538 30.72 14.13 -27.61
CA GLN A 538 31.84 13.20 -27.56
C GLN A 538 31.36 11.86 -26.98
N LYS A 539 31.33 10.86 -27.85
CA LYS A 539 31.23 9.43 -27.54
C LYS A 539 32.56 8.98 -26.94
N HIS A 540 32.53 8.06 -25.97
CA HIS A 540 33.33 6.82 -25.87
C HIS A 540 32.81 6.08 -24.61
N ALA A 541 32.03 5.02 -24.78
CA ALA A 541 32.46 3.62 -24.88
C ALA A 541 32.63 2.98 -23.49
N MET A 542 31.66 2.15 -23.12
CA MET A 542 31.67 1.26 -21.94
C MET A 542 32.51 0.01 -22.22
N GLN A 543 33.23 -0.47 -21.21
CA GLN A 543 33.66 -1.86 -21.10
C GLN A 543 33.24 -2.41 -19.74
N HIS A 544 32.67 -3.61 -19.80
CA HIS A 544 32.30 -4.51 -18.71
C HIS A 544 33.53 -5.30 -18.26
N SER A 545 33.66 -5.59 -16.96
CA SER A 545 34.27 -6.84 -16.50
C SER A 545 33.72 -7.25 -15.12
N ASP A 546 33.37 -8.53 -15.02
CA ASP A 546 32.72 -9.20 -13.90
C ASP A 546 33.70 -9.68 -12.81
N SER A 547 33.10 -10.06 -11.67
CA SER A 547 33.43 -11.21 -10.79
C SER A 547 34.17 -11.04 -9.43
N VAL A 548 33.38 -11.33 -8.38
CA VAL A 548 33.57 -12.11 -7.10
C VAL A 548 34.83 -11.96 -6.22
N ASP A 549 34.67 -11.70 -4.91
CA ASP A 549 34.53 -12.73 -3.84
C ASP A 549 34.53 -12.14 -2.41
N SER A 550 34.10 -12.95 -1.45
CA SER A 550 33.80 -12.68 -0.03
C SER A 550 34.98 -12.83 0.95
N VAL A 551 34.80 -12.35 2.20
CA VAL A 551 35.30 -12.84 3.52
C VAL A 551 35.74 -11.72 4.50
N ASP A 552 35.53 -12.01 5.78
CA ASP A 552 35.28 -11.21 6.99
C ASP A 552 36.44 -10.49 7.72
N SER A 553 35.99 -9.54 8.57
CA SER A 553 36.40 -9.24 9.96
C SER A 553 37.61 -8.35 10.36
N SER A 554 37.31 -7.58 11.42
CA SER A 554 38.13 -6.80 12.36
C SER A 554 38.50 -5.35 12.00
N GLY A 555 38.31 -4.49 13.00
CA GLY A 555 38.25 -3.03 12.88
C GLY A 555 39.60 -2.37 12.60
N SER A 556 39.61 -1.55 11.55
CA SER A 556 40.44 -0.35 11.40
C SER A 556 39.90 0.45 10.21
N VAL A 557 40.04 1.77 10.27
CA VAL A 557 39.55 2.77 9.31
C VAL A 557 39.78 2.31 7.86
N ARG A 558 38.71 1.93 7.13
CA ARG A 558 38.81 1.47 5.73
C ARG A 558 39.05 2.64 4.78
N SER A 559 40.26 2.67 4.22
CA SER A 559 40.59 3.37 2.96
C SER A 559 39.78 2.75 1.81
N LEU A 560 39.05 3.58 1.05
CA LEU A 560 38.38 3.17 -0.18
C LEU A 560 39.37 3.31 -1.35
N LYS A 561 39.82 2.17 -1.91
CA LYS A 561 40.57 2.17 -3.18
C LYS A 561 39.62 2.52 -4.33
N THR A 562 39.69 3.76 -4.79
CA THR A 562 39.21 4.14 -6.12
C THR A 562 40.41 4.22 -7.06
N ASP A 563 40.25 3.94 -8.35
CA ASP A 563 41.31 4.06 -9.39
C ASP A 563 41.84 5.50 -9.59
N VAL A 564 41.58 6.41 -8.65
CA VAL A 564 42.05 7.79 -8.59
C VAL A 564 42.49 8.14 -7.15
N GLY A 565 43.45 7.37 -6.61
CA GLY A 565 44.08 7.63 -5.31
C GLY A 565 43.26 7.23 -4.08
N GLU A 566 43.94 7.09 -2.94
CA GLU A 566 43.33 6.78 -1.65
C GLU A 566 42.69 8.05 -1.06
N LEU A 567 41.36 8.04 -0.90
CA LEU A 567 40.63 9.07 -0.18
C LEU A 567 40.50 8.64 1.29
N GLN A 568 41.10 9.40 2.21
CA GLN A 568 40.85 9.26 3.65
C GLN A 568 39.82 10.30 4.08
N GLY A 569 38.71 9.82 4.66
CA GLY A 569 37.70 10.72 5.20
C GLY A 569 36.29 10.16 5.37
N ASN A 570 35.49 10.84 6.20
CA ASN A 570 34.07 10.54 6.39
C ASN A 570 33.23 11.21 5.29
N THR A 571 32.64 10.40 4.42
CA THR A 571 31.55 10.84 3.53
C THR A 571 30.31 11.16 4.35
N ARG A 572 29.66 12.30 4.07
CA ARG A 572 28.43 12.70 4.75
C ARG A 572 27.33 11.65 4.57
N PHE A 573 26.57 11.40 5.62
CA PHE A 573 25.41 10.50 5.58
C PHE A 573 24.12 11.28 5.29
N TRP A 574 23.87 12.36 6.02
CA TRP A 574 22.64 13.15 5.92
C TRP A 574 22.91 14.40 5.10
N HIS A 575 22.44 14.47 3.87
CA HIS A 575 22.72 15.61 2.98
C HIS A 575 21.62 16.69 3.08
N GLY A 576 22.01 17.96 3.22
CA GLY A 576 21.08 19.09 3.23
C GLY A 576 19.97 18.96 4.26
N LYS A 577 18.71 19.00 3.80
CA LYS A 577 17.49 18.93 4.63
C LYS A 577 17.31 17.63 5.40
N ASP A 578 18.10 16.62 5.07
CA ASP A 578 18.10 15.35 5.77
C ASP A 578 18.86 15.38 7.11
N TYR A 579 19.74 16.36 7.32
CA TYR A 579 20.33 16.63 8.62
C TYR A 579 19.41 17.57 9.40
N CYS A 580 18.65 17.01 10.35
CA CYS A 580 17.58 17.73 11.04
C CYS A 580 17.56 17.47 12.55
N ASN A 581 17.00 18.45 13.28
CA ASN A 581 16.63 18.34 14.68
C ASN A 581 15.24 18.96 14.85
N PHE A 582 14.24 18.10 15.08
CA PHE A 582 12.82 18.42 15.00
C PHE A 582 12.32 19.25 16.18
N VAL A 583 13.01 19.19 17.32
CA VAL A 583 12.70 20.01 18.51
C VAL A 583 13.26 21.42 18.31
N TYR A 584 14.47 21.52 17.74
CA TYR A 584 15.15 22.79 17.52
C TYR A 584 14.50 23.64 16.44
N LYS A 585 14.17 23.05 15.28
CA LYS A 585 13.66 23.80 14.11
C LYS A 585 12.94 22.89 13.11
N ASP A 586 11.74 23.30 12.68
CA ASP A 586 11.01 22.61 11.62
C ASP A 586 11.61 22.88 10.23
N TRP A 587 11.30 22.02 9.25
CA TRP A 587 11.86 22.17 7.91
C TRP A 587 11.33 23.40 7.20
N ILE A 588 12.24 24.10 6.53
CA ILE A 588 11.96 25.26 5.69
C ILE A 588 12.48 25.03 4.28
N GLN A 589 11.90 25.70 3.28
CA GLN A 589 12.41 25.73 1.89
C GLN A 589 12.69 24.34 1.31
N LEU A 590 11.74 23.40 1.41
CA LEU A 590 11.90 22.01 0.95
C LEU A 590 12.24 21.88 -0.54
N GLU A 591 12.04 22.94 -1.34
CA GLU A 591 12.47 23.03 -2.73
C GLU A 591 13.99 23.12 -2.94
N LYS A 592 14.76 23.35 -1.87
CA LYS A 592 16.23 23.31 -1.85
C LYS A 592 16.71 22.13 -0.99
N PRO A 593 16.71 20.91 -1.54
CA PRO A 593 16.88 19.67 -0.75
C PRO A 593 18.29 19.49 -0.20
N PHE A 594 19.31 20.03 -0.87
CA PHE A 594 20.72 19.86 -0.50
C PHE A 594 21.31 21.02 0.29
N ASP A 595 20.52 22.06 0.56
CA ASP A 595 20.93 23.17 1.42
C ASP A 595 20.69 22.78 2.88
N ASP A 596 21.67 23.01 3.75
CA ASP A 596 21.46 22.87 5.19
C ASP A 596 20.56 24.00 5.70
N PHE A 597 19.70 23.69 6.69
CA PHE A 597 18.81 24.66 7.33
C PHE A 597 19.09 24.85 8.84
N ILE A 598 19.96 23.98 9.37
CA ILE A 598 20.59 24.06 10.69
C ILE A 598 22.11 23.94 10.49
N ASP A 599 22.88 24.58 11.37
CA ASP A 599 24.33 24.57 11.29
C ASP A 599 24.91 23.30 11.92
N ARG A 600 25.56 22.46 11.10
CA ARG A 600 26.12 21.16 11.51
C ARG A 600 27.26 21.27 12.49
N TYR A 601 27.98 22.39 12.50
CA TYR A 601 29.13 22.60 13.39
C TYR A 601 28.69 23.00 14.80
N THR A 602 27.45 23.46 14.95
CA THR A 602 26.94 23.96 16.23
C THR A 602 25.76 23.20 16.79
N THR A 603 24.94 22.59 15.93
CA THR A 603 23.71 21.89 16.31
C THR A 603 23.81 20.40 15.95
N PRO A 604 23.73 19.48 16.94
CA PRO A 604 23.64 18.06 16.65
C PRO A 604 22.30 17.73 15.98
N ARG A 605 22.30 16.76 15.07
CA ARG A 605 21.05 16.18 14.57
C ARG A 605 20.35 15.39 15.68
N MET A 606 19.05 15.23 15.53
CA MET A 606 18.25 14.38 16.41
C MET A 606 18.15 12.97 15.81
N PRO A 607 18.67 11.92 16.49
CA PRO A 607 18.56 10.55 16.02
C PRO A 607 17.13 10.07 15.90
N TRP A 608 16.90 9.13 14.98
CA TRP A 608 15.59 8.57 14.66
C TRP A 608 15.62 7.06 14.89
N HIS A 609 14.92 6.60 15.93
CA HIS A 609 14.75 5.19 16.26
C HIS A 609 13.34 4.75 15.87
N ASP A 610 13.23 3.75 15.01
CA ASP A 610 11.95 3.35 14.42
C ASP A 610 11.93 1.88 14.01
N ILE A 611 10.74 1.33 13.79
CA ILE A 611 10.52 -0.07 13.45
C ILE A 611 9.66 -0.18 12.19
N ALA A 612 10.06 -1.10 11.31
CA ALA A 612 9.29 -1.48 10.14
C ALA A 612 9.28 -3.00 9.92
N SER A 613 8.48 -3.44 8.97
CA SER A 613 8.37 -4.83 8.56
C SER A 613 8.19 -4.95 7.07
N ALA A 614 8.54 -6.11 6.52
CA ALA A 614 8.19 -6.52 5.17
C ALA A 614 7.50 -7.88 5.19
N VAL A 615 6.50 -8.04 4.33
CA VAL A 615 5.70 -9.26 4.18
C VAL A 615 5.54 -9.60 2.70
N HIS A 616 5.40 -10.88 2.40
CA HIS A 616 5.31 -11.39 1.02
C HIS A 616 3.96 -12.04 0.71
N GLY A 617 3.72 -12.29 -0.57
CA GLY A 617 2.63 -13.15 -1.06
C GLY A 617 1.25 -12.63 -0.67
N ARG A 618 0.44 -13.46 -0.01
CA ARG A 618 -0.97 -13.11 0.31
C ARG A 618 -1.06 -11.90 1.24
N ALA A 619 -0.19 -11.80 2.25
CA ALA A 619 -0.16 -10.64 3.13
C ALA A 619 0.21 -9.36 2.38
N ALA A 620 1.15 -9.42 1.43
CA ALA A 620 1.47 -8.28 0.56
C ALA A 620 0.28 -7.86 -0.32
N ARG A 621 -0.54 -8.81 -0.78
CA ARG A 621 -1.77 -8.54 -1.52
C ARG A 621 -2.84 -7.91 -0.65
N ASP A 622 -2.93 -8.29 0.62
CA ASP A 622 -3.84 -7.64 1.57
C ASP A 622 -3.45 -6.16 1.78
N VAL A 623 -2.14 -5.85 1.89
CA VAL A 623 -1.65 -4.45 1.92
C VAL A 623 -1.93 -3.73 0.59
N ALA A 624 -1.66 -4.36 -0.55
CA ALA A 624 -1.97 -3.81 -1.87
C ALA A 624 -3.47 -3.50 -2.02
N ARG A 625 -4.31 -4.39 -1.50
CA ARG A 625 -5.76 -4.28 -1.54
C ARG A 625 -6.27 -3.08 -0.73
N HIS A 626 -5.64 -2.77 0.40
CA HIS A 626 -5.90 -1.52 1.14
C HIS A 626 -5.57 -0.29 0.28
N PHE A 627 -4.39 -0.26 -0.36
CA PHE A 627 -3.99 0.81 -1.27
C PHE A 627 -4.98 1.02 -2.42
N ILE A 628 -5.35 -0.07 -3.10
CA ILE A 628 -6.27 -0.07 -4.25
C ILE A 628 -7.64 0.48 -3.84
N GLN A 629 -8.14 0.10 -2.67
CA GLN A 629 -9.40 0.63 -2.15
C GLN A 629 -9.36 2.15 -1.99
N ARG A 630 -8.33 2.67 -1.30
CA ARG A 630 -8.15 4.11 -1.08
C ARG A 630 -7.91 4.89 -2.36
N TRP A 631 -7.13 4.34 -3.29
CA TRP A 631 -6.89 4.94 -4.60
C TRP A 631 -8.19 5.08 -5.39
N ASN A 632 -8.93 3.99 -5.53
CA ASN A 632 -10.18 3.96 -6.29
C ASN A 632 -11.25 4.85 -5.65
N PHE A 633 -11.32 4.90 -4.31
CA PHE A 633 -12.15 5.84 -3.57
C PHE A 633 -11.78 7.29 -3.87
N THR A 634 -10.51 7.67 -3.69
CA THR A 634 -10.01 9.04 -3.91
C THR A 634 -10.23 9.49 -5.36
N LYS A 635 -10.04 8.59 -6.33
CA LYS A 635 -10.31 8.80 -7.76
C LYS A 635 -11.75 9.25 -8.02
N ILE A 636 -12.71 8.61 -7.36
CA ILE A 636 -14.14 8.88 -7.53
C ILE A 636 -14.52 10.18 -6.83
N MET A 637 -13.99 10.40 -5.62
CA MET A 637 -14.33 11.55 -4.78
C MET A 637 -13.86 12.87 -5.39
N LYS A 638 -12.67 12.91 -6.00
CA LYS A 638 -12.10 14.15 -6.52
C LYS A 638 -12.23 14.26 -8.04
N PRO A 639 -13.00 15.23 -8.58
CA PRO A 639 -13.19 15.40 -10.03
C PRO A 639 -11.90 15.45 -10.85
N LYS A 640 -10.85 16.12 -10.35
CA LYS A 640 -9.53 16.21 -11.01
C LYS A 640 -8.86 14.85 -11.28
N TYR A 641 -9.20 13.81 -10.52
CA TYR A 641 -8.66 12.47 -10.67
C TYR A 641 -9.57 11.53 -11.48
N ARG A 642 -10.77 11.97 -11.88
CA ARG A 642 -11.71 11.14 -12.65
C ARG A 642 -11.23 10.85 -14.08
N SER A 643 -10.28 11.64 -14.61
CA SER A 643 -9.65 11.41 -15.91
C SER A 643 -9.09 9.99 -16.06
N LEU A 644 -9.07 9.47 -17.29
CA LEU A 644 -8.46 8.17 -17.63
C LEU A 644 -6.95 8.14 -17.39
N SER A 645 -6.30 9.31 -17.29
CA SER A 645 -4.88 9.40 -16.95
C SER A 645 -4.56 8.87 -15.54
N TYR A 646 -5.55 8.80 -14.64
CA TYR A 646 -5.46 8.09 -13.38
C TYR A 646 -6.29 6.80 -13.51
N PRO A 647 -5.69 5.63 -13.74
CA PRO A 647 -6.47 4.40 -13.93
C PRO A 647 -7.18 3.97 -12.64
N PHE A 648 -8.23 3.16 -12.77
CA PHE A 648 -8.67 2.33 -11.65
C PHE A 648 -7.66 1.20 -11.47
N LEU A 649 -7.32 0.90 -10.21
CA LEU A 649 -6.43 -0.21 -9.88
C LEU A 649 -7.23 -1.48 -9.59
N LEU A 650 -6.62 -2.62 -9.88
CA LEU A 650 -7.21 -3.95 -9.73
C LEU A 650 -6.33 -4.79 -8.79
N PRO A 651 -6.92 -5.55 -7.85
CA PRO A 651 -6.15 -6.49 -7.04
C PRO A 651 -5.72 -7.70 -7.87
N LYS A 652 -4.49 -8.18 -7.66
CA LYS A 652 -4.09 -9.51 -8.11
C LYS A 652 -4.78 -10.59 -7.28
N SER A 653 -5.20 -11.67 -7.91
CA SER A 653 -5.95 -12.78 -7.31
C SER A 653 -5.13 -13.53 -6.27
N HIS A 654 -5.63 -13.83 -5.07
CA HIS A 654 -4.87 -14.61 -4.06
C HIS A 654 -4.39 -15.99 -4.55
N SER A 655 -4.92 -16.53 -5.65
CA SER A 655 -4.46 -17.79 -6.25
C SER A 655 -3.00 -17.75 -6.72
N THR A 656 -2.52 -16.62 -7.24
CA THR A 656 -1.14 -16.49 -7.77
C THR A 656 -0.15 -15.94 -6.75
N ALA A 657 -0.54 -15.85 -5.47
CA ALA A 657 0.21 -15.11 -4.45
C ALA A 657 1.52 -15.77 -4.04
N ASN A 658 1.65 -17.07 -4.32
CA ASN A 658 2.85 -17.83 -4.01
C ASN A 658 3.92 -17.73 -5.12
N GLU A 659 3.59 -17.12 -6.27
CA GLU A 659 4.52 -16.90 -7.38
C GLU A 659 5.37 -15.64 -7.12
N LEU A 660 6.33 -15.74 -6.21
CA LEU A 660 7.24 -14.65 -5.84
C LEU A 660 8.39 -14.54 -6.84
N ARG A 661 8.50 -13.40 -7.54
CA ARG A 661 9.63 -13.10 -8.46
C ARG A 661 10.86 -12.56 -7.73
N TYR A 662 10.65 -11.97 -6.56
CA TYR A 662 11.68 -11.42 -5.68
C TYR A 662 11.25 -11.69 -4.24
N GLN A 663 12.21 -12.09 -3.41
CA GLN A 663 12.05 -12.27 -1.98
C GLN A 663 13.18 -11.54 -1.28
N ILE A 664 12.84 -10.79 -0.24
CA ILE A 664 13.82 -10.09 0.58
C ILE A 664 14.68 -11.13 1.33
N PRO A 665 16.01 -10.95 1.41
CA PRO A 665 16.89 -11.86 2.14
C PRO A 665 16.53 -11.87 3.64
N ASP A 666 16.85 -12.98 4.31
CA ASP A 666 16.70 -13.16 5.77
C ASP A 666 15.26 -13.06 6.28
N CYS A 667 14.28 -13.47 5.47
CA CYS A 667 12.90 -13.61 5.94
C CYS A 667 12.72 -14.86 6.81
N VAL A 668 11.88 -14.73 7.83
CA VAL A 668 11.38 -15.83 8.66
C VAL A 668 9.96 -16.17 8.23
N THR A 669 9.63 -17.45 8.18
CA THR A 669 8.28 -17.91 7.88
C THR A 669 7.38 -17.78 9.10
N ALA A 670 6.28 -17.03 9.00
CA ALA A 670 5.37 -16.80 10.11
C ALA A 670 3.91 -16.74 9.66
N LYS A 671 3.01 -16.71 10.65
CA LYS A 671 1.60 -16.41 10.42
C LYS A 671 1.42 -14.89 10.50
N VAL A 672 0.81 -14.31 9.48
CA VAL A 672 0.69 -12.85 9.34
C VAL A 672 -0.77 -12.47 9.09
N GLN A 673 -1.22 -11.40 9.73
CA GLN A 673 -2.50 -10.76 9.42
C GLN A 673 -2.33 -9.25 9.28
N VAL A 674 -2.86 -8.67 8.21
CA VAL A 674 -2.89 -7.22 8.02
C VAL A 674 -4.05 -6.63 8.84
N LEU A 675 -3.79 -5.50 9.47
CA LEU A 675 -4.71 -4.74 10.32
C LEU A 675 -4.74 -3.28 9.83
N ARG A 676 -5.83 -2.55 10.13
CA ARG A 676 -5.92 -1.13 9.79
C ARG A 676 -6.86 -0.35 10.69
N SER A 677 -6.65 0.96 10.68
CA SER A 677 -7.62 1.97 11.08
C SER A 677 -8.15 2.65 9.82
N ALA A 678 -9.46 2.56 9.56
CA ALA A 678 -10.06 3.15 8.36
C ALA A 678 -11.53 3.50 8.57
N ALA A 679 -12.04 4.49 7.84
CA ALA A 679 -13.42 4.94 7.94
C ALA A 679 -13.96 5.44 6.59
N ASP A 680 -15.20 5.93 6.59
CA ASP A 680 -15.87 6.46 5.41
C ASP A 680 -15.07 7.59 4.74
N TRP A 681 -14.51 8.51 5.54
CA TRP A 681 -13.75 9.64 5.01
C TRP A 681 -12.43 9.22 4.35
N SER A 682 -11.80 8.13 4.81
CA SER A 682 -10.45 7.74 4.40
C SER A 682 -10.43 6.62 3.35
N ALA A 683 -11.40 5.69 3.38
CA ALA A 683 -11.48 4.53 2.49
C ALA A 683 -12.88 4.28 1.90
N GLY A 684 -13.89 5.09 2.24
CA GLY A 684 -15.26 4.97 1.73
C GLY A 684 -15.98 3.72 2.21
N ILE A 685 -15.72 3.27 3.44
CA ILE A 685 -16.38 2.12 4.07
C ILE A 685 -17.50 2.57 5.02
N LYS A 686 -18.65 1.89 4.96
CA LYS A 686 -19.85 2.22 5.77
C LYS A 686 -19.58 2.25 7.28
N TYR A 687 -18.86 1.26 7.76
CA TYR A 687 -18.49 1.09 9.16
C TYR A 687 -17.00 1.29 9.26
N HIS A 688 -16.54 2.02 10.29
CA HIS A 688 -15.12 2.15 10.53
C HIS A 688 -14.53 0.80 10.95
N GLU A 689 -13.24 0.64 10.69
CA GLU A 689 -12.44 -0.50 11.11
C GLU A 689 -11.39 0.00 12.09
N GLU A 690 -11.28 -0.69 13.23
CA GLU A 690 -10.33 -0.43 14.32
C GLU A 690 -9.57 -1.73 14.68
N SER A 691 -9.23 -2.53 13.68
CA SER A 691 -8.66 -3.87 13.87
C SER A 691 -7.28 -3.85 14.52
N ILE A 692 -6.54 -2.74 14.41
CA ILE A 692 -5.29 -2.50 15.13
C ILE A 692 -5.54 -2.42 16.65
N HIS A 693 -6.51 -1.60 17.08
CA HIS A 693 -6.83 -1.42 18.49
C HIS A 693 -7.28 -2.72 19.13
N ASN A 694 -8.18 -3.45 18.46
CA ASN A 694 -8.64 -4.76 18.89
C ASN A 694 -7.49 -5.77 19.06
N ALA A 695 -6.52 -5.77 18.13
CA ALA A 695 -5.36 -6.64 18.22
C ALA A 695 -4.46 -6.29 19.41
N TYR A 696 -4.15 -5.01 19.63
CA TYR A 696 -3.36 -4.55 20.78
C TYR A 696 -3.99 -5.00 22.10
N VAL A 697 -5.28 -4.71 22.31
CA VAL A 697 -6.01 -5.08 23.53
C VAL A 697 -6.00 -6.60 23.73
N GLN A 698 -6.27 -7.37 22.68
CA GLN A 698 -6.35 -8.82 22.79
C GLN A 698 -4.98 -9.48 23.03
N VAL A 699 -3.90 -8.98 22.41
CA VAL A 699 -2.53 -9.47 22.65
C VAL A 699 -2.11 -9.20 24.10
N ILE A 700 -2.34 -7.99 24.61
CA ILE A 700 -2.03 -7.63 25.99
C ILE A 700 -2.84 -8.49 26.98
N ALA A 701 -4.14 -8.67 26.73
CA ALA A 701 -4.99 -9.47 27.61
C ALA A 701 -4.58 -10.96 27.65
N LYS A 702 -4.01 -11.49 26.55
CA LYS A 702 -3.61 -12.90 26.41
C LYS A 702 -2.15 -13.17 26.75
N SER A 703 -1.30 -12.15 26.89
CA SER A 703 0.11 -12.33 27.22
C SER A 703 0.30 -13.08 28.55
N LYS A 704 1.42 -13.77 28.71
CA LYS A 704 1.70 -14.65 29.86
C LYS A 704 2.89 -14.19 30.69
N HIS A 705 3.93 -13.68 30.03
CA HIS A 705 5.24 -13.41 30.64
C HIS A 705 5.64 -11.93 30.55
N TYR A 706 5.57 -11.32 29.37
CA TYR A 706 5.87 -9.91 29.24
C TYR A 706 5.28 -9.28 27.99
N ILE A 707 5.23 -7.96 28.00
CA ILE A 707 5.07 -7.14 26.81
C ILE A 707 6.18 -6.09 26.74
N TYR A 708 6.68 -5.87 25.52
CA TYR A 708 7.65 -4.82 25.18
C TYR A 708 7.02 -3.88 24.16
N ILE A 709 6.91 -2.60 24.53
CA ILE A 709 6.27 -1.56 23.73
C ILE A 709 7.32 -0.51 23.41
N GLU A 710 7.51 -0.24 22.12
CA GLU A 710 8.13 1.00 21.66
C GLU A 710 7.07 1.82 20.93
N ASN A 711 6.77 3.02 21.43
CA ASN A 711 5.75 3.87 20.80
C ASN A 711 6.05 5.37 20.92
N GLN A 712 5.83 6.10 19.82
CA GLN A 712 5.99 7.56 19.78
C GLN A 712 5.07 8.30 20.76
N PHE A 713 3.85 7.79 20.97
CA PHE A 713 2.89 8.34 21.92
C PHE A 713 2.40 7.25 22.85
N PHE A 714 2.04 7.63 24.08
CA PHE A 714 1.50 6.72 25.07
C PHE A 714 0.31 7.36 25.79
N ILE A 715 -0.74 7.62 25.01
CA ILE A 715 -1.98 8.29 25.42
C ILE A 715 -3.12 7.27 25.45
N SER A 716 -3.57 6.91 26.65
CA SER A 716 -4.60 5.88 26.87
C SER A 716 -5.31 6.07 28.21
N CYS A 717 -5.80 4.97 28.81
CA CYS A 717 -6.64 4.92 30.01
C CYS A 717 -7.96 5.66 29.79
N ALA A 718 -8.95 4.88 29.32
CA ALA A 718 -10.21 5.42 28.85
C ALA A 718 -10.96 6.17 29.96
N GLU A 719 -11.38 7.39 29.65
CA GLU A 719 -12.24 8.22 30.49
C GLU A 719 -13.29 8.81 29.57
N SER A 720 -14.56 8.58 29.90
CA SER A 720 -15.74 8.70 29.04
C SER A 720 -15.96 10.04 28.30
N ARG A 721 -15.05 11.01 28.42
CA ARG A 721 -15.11 12.35 27.81
C ARG A 721 -13.92 12.74 26.92
N LEU A 722 -12.70 12.22 27.12
CA LEU A 722 -11.49 12.77 26.46
C LEU A 722 -10.62 11.74 25.75
N VAL A 723 -10.44 10.56 26.36
CA VAL A 723 -9.62 9.46 25.83
C VAL A 723 -10.46 8.20 25.85
N TYR A 724 -10.51 7.45 24.75
CA TYR A 724 -11.44 6.34 24.57
C TYR A 724 -10.77 4.97 24.38
N ASN A 725 -9.54 4.94 23.85
CA ASN A 725 -8.84 3.68 23.61
C ASN A 725 -8.47 2.97 24.93
N LYS A 726 -8.56 1.63 24.92
CA LYS A 726 -8.43 0.77 26.11
C LYS A 726 -7.08 0.07 26.28
N ILE A 727 -6.01 0.59 25.68
CA ILE A 727 -4.70 -0.09 25.73
C ILE A 727 -4.11 -0.01 27.15
N GLY A 728 -4.14 1.16 27.78
CA GLY A 728 -3.70 1.37 29.17
C GLY A 728 -4.54 0.55 30.15
N ASP A 729 -5.86 0.49 29.95
CA ASP A 729 -6.75 -0.34 30.76
C ASP A 729 -6.38 -1.83 30.67
N ALA A 730 -6.12 -2.33 29.46
CA ALA A 730 -5.68 -3.72 29.26
C ALA A 730 -4.33 -4.01 29.95
N ILE A 731 -3.40 -3.05 29.97
CA ILE A 731 -2.11 -3.18 30.68
C ILE A 731 -2.35 -3.27 32.20
N ILE A 732 -3.18 -2.38 32.75
CA ILE A 732 -3.54 -2.34 34.18
C ILE A 732 -4.15 -3.68 34.59
N GLU A 733 -5.20 -4.11 33.88
CA GLU A 733 -5.90 -5.37 34.15
C GLU A 733 -4.95 -6.57 34.07
N ARG A 734 -4.06 -6.57 33.08
CA ARG A 734 -3.11 -7.66 32.89
C ARG A 734 -2.08 -7.75 34.02
N ILE A 735 -1.54 -6.62 34.48
CA ILE A 735 -0.60 -6.56 35.59
C ILE A 735 -1.29 -6.99 36.89
N ILE A 736 -2.48 -6.44 37.19
CA ILE A 736 -3.26 -6.81 38.37
C ILE A 736 -3.54 -8.31 38.38
N ARG A 737 -3.87 -8.91 37.23
CA ARG A 737 -4.05 -10.37 37.12
C ARG A 737 -2.77 -11.12 37.48
N ALA A 738 -1.61 -10.72 36.95
CA ALA A 738 -0.33 -11.36 37.30
C ALA A 738 -0.02 -11.27 38.80
N HIS A 739 -0.27 -10.10 39.38
CA HIS A 739 -0.07 -9.85 40.80
C HIS A 739 -0.96 -10.76 41.67
N LYS A 740 -2.26 -10.81 41.37
CA LYS A 740 -3.23 -11.68 42.07
C LYS A 740 -2.91 -13.17 41.92
N GLU A 741 -2.35 -13.57 40.79
CA GLU A 741 -1.92 -14.95 40.53
C GLU A 741 -0.52 -15.28 41.10
N GLY A 742 0.20 -14.30 41.67
CA GLY A 742 1.58 -14.48 42.13
C GLY A 742 2.56 -14.85 41.00
N ARG A 743 2.26 -14.47 39.75
CA ARG A 743 3.08 -14.78 38.57
C ARG A 743 4.00 -13.62 38.21
N LYS A 744 5.21 -13.96 37.76
CA LYS A 744 6.16 -13.00 37.22
C LYS A 744 5.65 -12.48 35.88
N TYR A 745 5.51 -11.17 35.76
CA TYR A 745 5.08 -10.51 34.54
C TYR A 745 5.74 -9.14 34.42
N ARG A 746 6.26 -8.79 33.24
CA ARG A 746 6.94 -7.50 33.01
C ARG A 746 6.31 -6.71 31.85
N VAL A 747 6.30 -5.40 32.00
CA VAL A 747 5.87 -4.44 30.98
C VAL A 747 6.98 -3.42 30.80
N TYR A 748 7.51 -3.37 29.59
CA TYR A 748 8.54 -2.42 29.20
C TYR A 748 7.94 -1.41 28.23
N VAL A 749 8.00 -0.12 28.57
CA VAL A 749 7.51 0.96 27.71
C VAL A 749 8.66 1.90 27.39
N VAL A 750 9.03 1.97 26.11
CA VAL A 750 10.03 2.91 25.58
C VAL A 750 9.31 3.93 24.69
N THR A 751 9.47 5.20 25.00
CA THR A 751 8.75 6.32 24.36
C THR A 751 9.67 7.55 24.33
N PRO A 752 9.52 8.52 23.39
CA PRO A 752 10.46 9.62 23.29
C PRO A 752 10.39 10.50 24.55
N LEU A 753 11.55 10.98 25.00
CA LEU A 753 11.64 11.83 26.19
C LEU A 753 10.84 13.12 26.04
N LEU A 754 10.78 13.68 24.83
CA LEU A 754 9.92 14.81 24.47
C LEU A 754 9.18 14.52 23.16
N PRO A 755 7.94 15.00 23.01
CA PRO A 755 7.24 15.04 21.72
C PRO A 755 8.05 15.79 20.65
N GLY A 756 8.10 15.25 19.43
CA GLY A 756 8.86 15.84 18.32
C GLY A 756 8.10 16.95 17.59
N PHE A 757 7.93 18.09 18.25
CA PHE A 757 7.42 19.32 17.65
C PHE A 757 8.44 20.44 17.84
N GLU A 758 8.48 21.41 16.92
CA GLU A 758 9.27 22.61 17.12
C GLU A 758 8.76 23.38 18.33
N GLY A 759 9.66 23.70 19.26
CA GLY A 759 9.31 24.49 20.42
C GLY A 759 10.37 24.41 21.50
N ASP A 760 10.57 25.54 22.17
CA ASP A 760 11.47 25.62 23.30
C ASP A 760 10.70 25.55 24.62
N ILE A 761 10.80 24.40 25.30
CA ILE A 761 10.18 24.18 26.61
C ILE A 761 10.84 25.02 27.71
N THR A 762 12.05 25.54 27.47
CA THR A 762 12.80 26.31 28.47
C THR A 762 12.25 27.71 28.67
N THR A 763 11.67 28.30 27.63
CA THR A 763 11.20 29.69 27.61
C THR A 763 9.67 29.83 27.71
N GLY A 764 8.97 28.75 28.08
CA GLY A 764 7.51 28.70 28.10
C GLY A 764 6.85 28.57 26.71
N GLY A 765 7.65 28.29 25.67
CA GLY A 765 7.17 27.88 24.35
C GLY A 765 6.72 26.41 24.30
N GLY A 766 6.36 25.95 23.11
CA GLY A 766 6.05 24.53 22.88
C GLY A 766 4.69 24.06 23.41
N ASN A 767 3.62 24.86 23.28
CA ASN A 767 2.26 24.47 23.71
C ASN A 767 1.83 23.08 23.20
N ALA A 768 2.21 22.70 21.98
CA ALA A 768 1.95 21.36 21.43
C ALA A 768 2.73 20.27 22.17
N ILE A 769 3.99 20.54 22.53
CA ILE A 769 4.83 19.65 23.35
C ILE A 769 4.16 19.45 24.72
N GLN A 770 3.76 20.54 25.38
CA GLN A 770 3.12 20.50 26.68
C GLN A 770 1.76 19.76 26.64
N ALA A 771 0.92 20.02 25.64
CA ALA A 771 -0.37 19.35 25.47
C ALA A 771 -0.21 17.82 25.32
N VAL A 772 0.75 17.36 24.51
CA VAL A 772 1.03 15.94 24.37
C VAL A 772 1.62 15.36 25.66
N MET A 773 2.54 16.07 26.31
CA MET A 773 3.10 15.66 27.60
C MET A 773 2.02 15.50 28.67
N HIS A 774 1.03 16.40 28.72
CA HIS A 774 -0.11 16.29 29.61
C HIS A 774 -0.77 14.91 29.50
N PHE A 775 -1.12 14.49 28.27
CA PHE A 775 -1.80 13.23 28.03
C PHE A 775 -0.91 11.99 28.21
N ASN A 776 0.38 12.07 27.88
CA ASN A 776 1.34 11.02 28.19
C ASN A 776 1.44 10.81 29.71
N TYR A 777 1.66 11.88 30.47
CA TYR A 777 1.74 11.77 31.93
C TYR A 777 0.42 11.37 32.56
N ARG A 778 -0.73 11.82 32.04
CA ARG A 778 -2.06 11.37 32.47
C ARG A 778 -2.19 9.85 32.38
N THR A 779 -1.65 9.26 31.32
CA THR A 779 -1.68 7.81 31.11
C THR A 779 -0.72 7.10 32.07
N MET A 780 0.50 7.62 32.24
CA MET A 780 1.53 6.97 33.04
C MET A 780 1.29 7.08 34.56
N ILE A 781 1.14 8.30 35.08
CA ILE A 781 1.18 8.57 36.54
C ILE A 781 0.21 9.64 37.05
N ARG A 782 -0.21 10.63 36.26
CA ARG A 782 -1.01 11.77 36.73
C ARG A 782 -2.51 11.50 36.69
N GLY A 783 -3.19 11.71 37.80
CA GLY A 783 -4.62 11.50 37.93
C GLY A 783 -4.99 10.08 38.36
N GLU A 784 -6.23 9.90 38.79
CA GLU A 784 -6.67 8.64 39.40
C GLU A 784 -6.78 7.48 38.41
N HIS A 785 -6.97 7.77 37.12
CA HIS A 785 -7.08 6.78 36.04
C HIS A 785 -5.73 6.40 35.42
N SER A 786 -4.62 6.97 35.88
CA SER A 786 -3.29 6.62 35.36
C SER A 786 -2.92 5.18 35.72
N ILE A 787 -2.01 4.58 34.94
CA ILE A 787 -1.55 3.20 35.17
C ILE A 787 -0.96 3.08 36.57
N ILE A 788 0.00 3.94 36.93
CA ILE A 788 0.66 3.84 38.24
C ILE A 788 -0.32 4.10 39.38
N SER A 789 -1.25 5.05 39.26
CA SER A 789 -2.26 5.31 40.30
C SER A 789 -3.18 4.09 40.52
N GLN A 790 -3.60 3.43 39.44
CA GLN A 790 -4.45 2.23 39.52
C GLN A 790 -3.69 1.03 40.09
N LEU A 791 -2.43 0.84 39.70
CA LEU A 791 -1.60 -0.23 40.25
C LEU A 791 -1.31 0.01 41.73
N LYS A 792 -0.93 1.22 42.15
CA LYS A 792 -0.68 1.57 43.55
C LYS A 792 -1.87 1.25 44.46
N LYS A 793 -3.11 1.44 43.98
CA LYS A 793 -4.32 1.08 44.75
C LYS A 793 -4.43 -0.42 45.04
N GLU A 794 -3.89 -1.28 44.18
CA GLU A 794 -4.02 -2.74 44.30
C GLU A 794 -2.78 -3.42 44.89
N MET A 795 -1.58 -2.81 44.76
CA MET A 795 -0.31 -3.46 45.15
C MET A 795 0.72 -2.52 45.80
N ASP A 796 0.32 -1.33 46.23
CA ASP A 796 1.21 -0.29 46.77
C ASP A 796 2.44 -0.10 45.85
N ASP A 797 3.63 0.07 46.41
CA ASP A 797 4.89 0.29 45.67
C ASP A 797 5.41 -0.95 44.92
N GLN A 798 4.74 -2.10 45.01
CA GLN A 798 5.15 -3.30 44.26
C GLN A 798 4.93 -3.15 42.74
N TRP A 799 4.21 -2.13 42.28
CA TRP A 799 4.02 -1.82 40.85
C TRP A 799 5.35 -1.70 40.09
N MET A 800 6.42 -1.24 40.76
CA MET A 800 7.76 -1.09 40.17
C MET A 800 8.35 -2.43 39.71
N ASN A 801 7.88 -3.55 40.26
CA ASN A 801 8.28 -4.87 39.79
C ASN A 801 7.60 -5.24 38.46
N TYR A 802 6.50 -4.61 38.07
CA TYR A 802 5.74 -5.05 36.90
C TYR A 802 5.90 -4.16 35.68
N ILE A 803 6.16 -2.86 35.84
CA ILE A 803 6.22 -1.93 34.72
C ILE A 803 7.39 -0.94 34.85
N SER A 804 8.05 -0.69 33.71
CA SER A 804 9.12 0.29 33.57
C SER A 804 8.86 1.22 32.38
N PHE A 805 8.98 2.52 32.62
CA PHE A 805 8.92 3.57 31.59
C PHE A 805 10.34 4.11 31.33
N ALA A 806 10.74 4.13 30.08
CA ALA A 806 12.06 4.57 29.65
C ALA A 806 12.00 5.43 28.39
N GLY A 807 13.05 6.23 28.18
CA GLY A 807 13.35 6.90 26.91
C GLY A 807 14.76 6.56 26.45
N LEU A 808 15.19 7.18 25.35
CA LEU A 808 16.51 6.97 24.77
C LEU A 808 17.28 8.29 24.65
N ARG A 809 18.58 8.28 24.95
CA ARG A 809 19.47 9.44 24.86
C ARG A 809 20.88 9.01 24.48
N THR A 810 21.58 9.86 23.74
CA THR A 810 23.00 9.65 23.39
C THR A 810 23.82 10.93 23.55
N HIS A 811 25.14 10.83 23.42
CA HIS A 811 26.07 11.96 23.48
C HIS A 811 27.23 11.78 22.52
N THR A 812 27.90 12.87 22.19
CA THR A 812 29.17 12.86 21.46
C THR A 812 29.93 14.16 21.66
N GLU A 813 31.09 14.29 21.01
CA GLU A 813 31.83 15.54 20.89
C GLU A 813 31.54 16.20 19.53
N LEU A 814 31.23 17.50 19.55
CA LEU A 814 31.01 18.33 18.38
C LEU A 814 31.86 19.59 18.48
N GLU A 815 32.85 19.74 17.60
CA GLU A 815 33.78 20.88 17.59
C GLU A 815 34.40 21.16 18.97
N GLY A 816 34.93 20.12 19.63
CA GLY A 816 35.54 20.23 20.96
C GLY A 816 34.55 20.34 22.13
N ARG A 817 33.24 20.38 21.87
CA ARG A 817 32.20 20.52 22.91
C ARG A 817 31.43 19.22 23.10
N LEU A 818 31.23 18.81 24.34
CA LEU A 818 30.35 17.69 24.65
C LEU A 818 28.90 18.10 24.42
N VAL A 819 28.19 17.33 23.60
CA VAL A 819 26.78 17.55 23.27
C VAL A 819 25.96 16.28 23.54
N THR A 820 24.69 16.45 23.91
CA THR A 820 23.73 15.35 24.08
C THR A 820 22.43 15.69 23.36
N GLU A 821 21.75 14.66 22.86
CA GLU A 821 20.40 14.78 22.34
C GLU A 821 19.62 13.49 22.66
N LEU A 822 18.29 13.61 22.79
CA LEU A 822 17.41 12.46 22.85
C LEU A 822 17.43 11.69 21.53
N ILE A 823 17.32 10.37 21.60
CA ILE A 823 17.03 9.56 20.40
C ILE A 823 15.51 9.52 20.28
N TYR A 824 15.00 9.96 19.14
CA TYR A 824 13.56 10.05 18.95
C TYR A 824 12.96 8.69 18.63
N VAL A 825 12.24 8.14 19.59
CA VAL A 825 11.49 6.89 19.45
C VAL A 825 10.24 7.18 18.62
N HIS A 826 10.31 6.90 17.33
CA HIS A 826 9.18 6.99 16.40
C HIS A 826 8.51 5.63 16.14
N SER A 827 9.09 4.54 16.65
CA SER A 827 8.53 3.19 16.59
C SER A 827 7.04 3.14 16.91
N LYS A 828 6.31 2.18 16.33
CA LYS A 828 4.96 1.77 16.77
C LYS A 828 4.87 0.25 16.81
N MET A 829 5.38 -0.33 17.88
CA MET A 829 5.56 -1.77 18.01
C MET A 829 5.11 -2.30 19.37
N LEU A 830 4.56 -3.52 19.36
CA LEU A 830 4.32 -4.36 20.54
C LEU A 830 4.92 -5.75 20.29
N ILE A 831 5.72 -6.26 21.23
CA ILE A 831 6.14 -7.66 21.30
C ILE A 831 5.52 -8.29 22.55
N ALA A 832 4.97 -9.49 22.43
CA ALA A 832 4.48 -10.28 23.56
C ALA A 832 5.13 -11.67 23.57
N ASP A 833 5.64 -12.04 24.75
CA ASP A 833 6.09 -13.40 25.09
C ASP A 833 7.08 -14.05 24.10
N ASP A 834 7.92 -13.26 23.42
CA ASP A 834 8.81 -13.71 22.34
C ASP A 834 8.10 -14.59 21.30
N ASN A 835 6.82 -14.35 20.98
CA ASN A 835 6.10 -15.13 19.95
C ASN A 835 5.10 -14.35 19.09
N THR A 836 4.71 -13.15 19.53
CA THR A 836 3.73 -12.32 18.83
C THR A 836 4.27 -10.90 18.73
N VAL A 837 4.21 -10.32 17.53
CA VAL A 837 4.67 -8.96 17.23
C VAL A 837 3.59 -8.20 16.47
N ILE A 838 3.35 -6.94 16.83
CA ILE A 838 2.59 -5.99 16.02
C ILE A 838 3.52 -4.86 15.59
N ILE A 839 3.63 -4.60 14.29
CA ILE A 839 4.40 -3.49 13.71
C ILE A 839 3.49 -2.70 12.75
N GLY A 840 3.51 -1.37 12.83
CA GLY A 840 2.72 -0.55 11.91
C GLY A 840 2.97 0.94 12.05
N SER A 841 1.99 1.74 11.63
CA SER A 841 2.01 3.19 11.72
C SER A 841 1.23 3.76 12.92
N ALA A 842 0.43 2.93 13.60
CA ALA A 842 -0.52 3.36 14.62
C ALA A 842 0.13 3.65 15.98
N ASN A 843 0.04 4.89 16.42
CA ASN A 843 0.47 5.31 17.75
C ASN A 843 -0.50 4.81 18.83
N ILE A 844 -0.03 4.69 20.09
CA ILE A 844 -0.94 4.47 21.23
C ILE A 844 -1.56 5.82 21.58
N ASN A 845 -2.61 6.17 20.85
CA ASN A 845 -3.46 7.34 21.03
C ASN A 845 -4.81 7.10 20.31
N ASP A 846 -5.83 7.88 20.61
CA ASP A 846 -7.16 7.76 19.99
C ASP A 846 -7.12 8.09 18.49
N ARG A 847 -6.28 9.06 18.09
CA ARG A 847 -6.05 9.42 16.69
C ARG A 847 -5.75 8.21 15.80
N SER A 848 -4.89 7.31 16.24
CA SER A 848 -4.52 6.12 15.49
C SER A 848 -5.46 4.93 15.78
N MET A 849 -5.97 4.79 17.00
CA MET A 849 -6.62 3.54 17.45
C MET A 849 -8.13 3.47 17.16
N LEU A 850 -8.86 4.60 17.10
CA LEU A 850 -10.33 4.57 17.01
C LEU A 850 -10.89 4.27 15.61
N GLY A 851 -10.05 4.14 14.57
CA GLY A 851 -10.48 3.89 13.18
C GLY A 851 -11.16 5.07 12.47
N LYS A 852 -11.87 5.92 13.20
CA LYS A 852 -12.65 7.06 12.70
C LYS A 852 -11.83 8.33 12.45
N ARG A 853 -10.62 8.39 13.01
CA ARG A 853 -9.69 9.52 12.95
C ARG A 853 -8.67 9.27 11.83
N ASP A 854 -7.38 9.13 12.13
CA ASP A 854 -6.34 8.91 11.12
C ASP A 854 -6.46 7.52 10.50
N SER A 855 -6.06 7.39 9.23
CA SER A 855 -5.89 6.06 8.64
C SER A 855 -4.51 5.50 8.94
N GLU A 856 -4.49 4.22 9.34
CA GLU A 856 -3.28 3.52 9.78
C GLU A 856 -3.27 2.10 9.22
N VAL A 857 -2.08 1.50 9.11
CA VAL A 857 -1.90 0.09 8.74
C VAL A 857 -0.89 -0.55 9.68
N ALA A 858 -1.15 -1.79 10.08
CA ALA A 858 -0.22 -2.62 10.83
C ALA A 858 -0.25 -4.06 10.34
N VAL A 859 0.78 -4.83 10.70
CA VAL A 859 0.80 -6.28 10.58
C VAL A 859 1.00 -6.88 11.96
N ILE A 860 0.22 -7.91 12.27
CA ILE A 860 0.49 -8.81 13.38
C ILE A 860 1.17 -10.06 12.83
N VAL A 861 2.30 -10.42 13.42
CA VAL A 861 3.13 -11.57 13.10
C VAL A 861 3.13 -12.50 14.31
N GLU A 862 2.69 -13.74 14.11
CA GLU A 862 2.72 -14.81 15.10
C GLU A 862 3.64 -15.91 14.59
N ASP A 863 4.67 -16.22 15.37
CA ASP A 863 5.63 -17.25 15.01
C ASP A 863 4.96 -18.63 14.95
N SER A 864 5.15 -19.30 13.81
CA SER A 864 4.67 -20.67 13.59
C SER A 864 5.72 -21.69 14.02
N GLU A 865 7.00 -21.37 13.81
CA GLU A 865 8.13 -22.18 14.26
C GLU A 865 8.55 -21.81 15.68
N LYS A 866 9.26 -22.73 16.33
CA LYS A 866 9.74 -22.56 17.70
C LYS A 866 11.24 -22.82 17.79
N VAL A 867 11.90 -22.06 18.65
CA VAL A 867 13.32 -22.18 18.98
C VAL A 867 13.48 -22.20 20.49
N ALA A 868 14.52 -22.90 20.97
CA ALA A 868 14.84 -22.96 22.39
C ALA A 868 15.23 -21.56 22.90
N ALA A 869 14.66 -21.19 24.04
CA ALA A 869 14.87 -19.93 24.74
C ALA A 869 14.68 -20.12 26.25
N VAL A 870 14.76 -19.03 27.01
CA VAL A 870 14.62 -19.04 28.46
C VAL A 870 13.59 -17.99 28.89
N MET A 871 12.72 -18.35 29.83
CA MET A 871 11.72 -17.46 30.40
C MET A 871 11.60 -17.73 31.91
N ASP A 872 12.00 -16.74 32.72
CA ASP A 872 12.08 -16.86 34.19
C ASP A 872 12.94 -18.04 34.67
N GLY A 873 14.12 -18.21 34.06
CA GLY A 873 15.07 -19.27 34.35
C GLY A 873 14.64 -20.67 33.91
N ARG A 874 13.49 -20.80 33.22
CA ARG A 874 12.96 -22.07 32.72
C ARG A 874 13.13 -22.17 31.21
N GLU A 875 13.28 -23.40 30.73
CA GLU A 875 13.21 -23.68 29.29
C GLU A 875 11.89 -23.16 28.71
N TYR A 876 12.00 -22.48 27.57
CA TYR A 876 10.87 -21.87 26.88
C TYR A 876 11.01 -22.05 25.37
N GLU A 877 9.89 -22.19 24.68
CA GLU A 877 9.83 -22.25 23.22
C GLU A 877 9.40 -20.89 22.67
N ALA A 878 10.38 -20.11 22.24
CA ALA A 878 10.16 -18.80 21.64
C ALA A 878 9.96 -18.91 20.13
N GLY A 879 9.31 -17.90 19.56
CA GLY A 879 9.22 -17.70 18.14
C GLY A 879 10.47 -17.02 17.58
N PRO A 880 11.06 -17.50 16.47
CA PRO A 880 12.29 -16.94 15.92
C PRO A 880 12.15 -15.47 15.49
N TYR A 881 11.02 -15.06 14.89
CA TYR A 881 10.80 -13.68 14.47
C TYR A 881 10.76 -12.74 15.67
N ALA A 882 9.90 -13.05 16.65
CA ALA A 882 9.70 -12.21 17.84
C ALA A 882 10.96 -12.16 18.73
N LEU A 883 11.59 -13.32 18.97
CA LEU A 883 12.81 -13.42 19.79
C LEU A 883 13.95 -12.60 19.20
N GLN A 884 14.22 -12.76 17.91
CA GLN A 884 15.36 -12.07 17.27
C GLN A 884 15.14 -10.56 17.23
N LEU A 885 13.91 -10.11 16.95
CA LEU A 885 13.56 -8.69 17.01
C LEU A 885 13.77 -8.13 18.41
N ARG A 886 13.24 -8.81 19.44
CA ARG A 886 13.38 -8.39 20.84
C ARG A 886 14.85 -8.32 21.26
N LEU A 887 15.64 -9.33 20.89
CA LEU A 887 17.08 -9.34 21.15
C LEU A 887 17.79 -8.18 20.45
N GLU A 888 17.44 -7.86 19.20
CA GLU A 888 18.06 -6.74 18.48
C GLU A 888 17.71 -5.39 19.11
N CYS A 889 16.44 -5.18 19.51
CA CYS A 889 16.04 -4.01 20.29
C CYS A 889 16.85 -3.90 21.58
N PHE A 890 16.93 -4.98 22.37
CA PHE A 890 17.65 -4.99 23.64
C PHE A 890 19.15 -4.77 23.46
N ARG A 891 19.80 -5.40 22.48
CA ARG A 891 21.21 -5.17 22.16
C ARG A 891 21.47 -3.72 21.81
N THR A 892 20.59 -3.11 21.01
CA THR A 892 20.73 -1.72 20.58
C THR A 892 20.60 -0.76 21.76
N ILE A 893 19.53 -0.87 22.55
CA ILE A 893 19.25 0.12 23.61
C ILE A 893 20.06 -0.09 24.89
N LEU A 894 20.53 -1.31 25.18
CA LEU A 894 21.34 -1.63 26.36
C LEU A 894 22.85 -1.67 26.08
N GLY A 895 23.28 -1.53 24.81
CA GLY A 895 24.70 -1.60 24.44
C GLY A 895 25.25 -3.03 24.33
N GLY A 896 24.37 -4.03 24.17
CA GLY A 896 24.76 -5.44 24.02
C GLY A 896 25.51 -5.76 22.73
N HIS A 897 25.54 -4.85 21.75
CA HIS A 897 26.42 -4.96 20.57
C HIS A 897 27.89 -4.67 20.89
N SER A 898 28.15 -3.79 21.86
CA SER A 898 29.50 -3.45 22.32
C SER A 898 29.96 -4.28 23.51
N ASP A 899 29.02 -4.74 24.34
CA ASP A 899 29.30 -5.52 25.54
C ASP A 899 28.54 -6.84 25.51
N THR A 900 29.24 -7.92 25.15
CA THR A 900 28.69 -9.27 25.09
C THR A 900 28.49 -9.92 26.45
N SER A 901 28.95 -9.28 27.55
CA SER A 901 28.75 -9.79 28.91
C SER A 901 27.31 -9.56 29.42
N ILE A 902 26.55 -8.67 28.76
CA ILE A 902 25.16 -8.40 29.09
C ILE A 902 24.30 -9.59 28.66
N ASP A 903 23.79 -10.32 29.64
CA ASP A 903 22.87 -11.43 29.41
C ASP A 903 21.48 -10.89 29.05
N LEU A 904 21.09 -11.11 27.79
CA LEU A 904 19.81 -10.68 27.24
C LEU A 904 18.88 -11.87 26.98
N SER A 905 19.20 -13.10 27.39
CA SER A 905 18.41 -14.26 26.95
C SER A 905 17.00 -14.28 27.58
N ASP A 906 16.90 -13.97 28.87
CA ASP A 906 15.67 -14.05 29.66
C ASP A 906 15.09 -12.65 29.95
N PRO A 907 13.99 -12.25 29.29
CA PRO A 907 13.44 -10.91 29.39
C PRO A 907 12.61 -10.67 30.65
N VAL A 908 12.43 -11.64 31.56
CA VAL A 908 11.57 -11.48 32.75
C VAL A 908 12.25 -11.75 34.08
N SER A 909 13.40 -12.43 34.06
CA SER A 909 14.18 -12.73 35.26
C SER A 909 14.45 -11.47 36.11
N ASP A 910 14.52 -11.63 37.43
CA ASP A 910 14.84 -10.50 38.32
C ASP A 910 16.24 -9.94 38.06
N ARG A 911 17.20 -10.81 37.70
CA ARG A 911 18.55 -10.42 37.30
C ARG A 911 18.49 -9.46 36.11
N PHE A 912 17.83 -9.84 35.01
CA PHE A 912 17.70 -8.97 33.85
C PHE A 912 16.92 -7.68 34.20
N TYR A 913 15.75 -7.80 34.82
CA TYR A 913 14.89 -6.65 35.08
C TYR A 913 15.54 -5.63 36.02
N LYS A 914 16.13 -6.08 37.14
CA LYS A 914 16.65 -5.18 38.18
C LYS A 914 18.09 -4.78 37.91
N GLU A 915 18.96 -5.75 37.63
CA GLU A 915 20.42 -5.53 37.56
C GLU A 915 20.88 -5.05 36.18
N VAL A 916 20.12 -5.35 35.11
CA VAL A 916 20.44 -4.87 33.76
C VAL A 916 19.54 -3.70 33.38
N TRP A 917 18.23 -3.91 33.24
CA TRP A 917 17.31 -2.91 32.69
C TRP A 917 17.18 -1.67 33.59
N MET A 918 16.71 -1.85 34.83
CA MET A 918 16.46 -0.73 35.75
C MET A 918 17.76 -0.03 36.15
N THR A 919 18.83 -0.79 36.41
CA THR A 919 20.14 -0.24 36.76
C THR A 919 20.74 0.60 35.62
N THR A 920 20.66 0.11 34.37
CA THR A 920 21.14 0.87 33.21
C THR A 920 20.33 2.15 33.02
N ALA A 921 19.00 2.06 33.04
CA ALA A 921 18.11 3.20 32.88
C ALA A 921 18.35 4.30 33.94
N GLY A 922 18.46 3.91 35.21
CA GLY A 922 18.71 4.83 36.32
C GLY A 922 20.11 5.44 36.28
N ARG A 923 21.15 4.61 36.12
CA ARG A 923 22.55 5.06 36.03
C ARG A 923 22.73 6.07 34.89
N ASN A 924 22.23 5.74 33.70
CA ASN A 924 22.38 6.60 32.54
C ASN A 924 21.65 7.93 32.75
N ALA A 925 20.41 7.91 33.26
CA ALA A 925 19.66 9.13 33.56
C ALA A 925 20.42 10.05 34.53
N THR A 926 20.93 9.51 35.64
CA THR A 926 21.72 10.27 36.61
C THR A 926 22.99 10.88 36.01
N ILE A 927 23.72 10.14 35.18
CA ILE A 927 24.94 10.65 34.53
C ILE A 927 24.58 11.76 33.54
N TYR A 928 23.58 11.57 32.67
CA TYR A 928 23.18 12.59 31.72
C TYR A 928 22.71 13.89 32.40
N GLU A 929 21.95 13.75 33.49
CA GLU A 929 21.50 14.88 34.31
C GLU A 929 22.67 15.62 34.96
N LYS A 930 23.64 14.89 35.53
CA LYS A 930 24.84 15.47 36.16
C LYS A 930 25.74 16.17 35.13
N VAL A 931 25.96 15.54 33.98
CA VAL A 931 26.92 16.02 32.98
C VAL A 931 26.35 17.17 32.17
N PHE A 932 25.13 17.03 31.66
CA PHE A 932 24.55 17.97 30.71
C PHE A 932 23.44 18.85 31.29
N ARG A 933 22.88 18.48 32.44
CA ARG A 933 21.65 19.08 32.97
C ARG A 933 20.56 19.14 31.91
N CYS A 934 20.42 18.05 31.14
CA CYS A 934 19.46 17.96 30.05
C CYS A 934 18.01 17.85 30.57
N LEU A 935 17.07 18.26 29.74
CA LEU A 935 15.63 18.09 29.97
C LEU A 935 15.09 16.94 29.12
N PRO A 936 13.98 16.32 29.52
CA PRO A 936 13.26 16.49 30.78
C PRO A 936 13.99 15.84 31.98
N SER A 937 13.69 16.28 33.21
CA SER A 937 14.28 15.75 34.45
C SER A 937 13.27 15.79 35.61
N SER A 938 13.28 14.76 36.47
CA SER A 938 12.45 14.73 37.68
C SER A 938 12.88 15.77 38.74
N LEU A 939 14.04 16.40 38.60
CA LEU A 939 14.48 17.50 39.47
C LEU A 939 13.74 18.82 39.20
N VAL A 940 12.95 18.89 38.13
CA VAL A 940 12.25 20.10 37.70
C VAL A 940 10.75 19.85 37.68
N ARG A 941 10.04 20.24 38.75
CA ARG A 941 8.61 20.01 38.94
C ARG A 941 7.75 21.20 38.59
N ASN A 942 8.32 22.40 38.55
CA ASN A 942 7.65 23.65 38.17
C ASN A 942 8.56 24.59 37.38
N MET A 943 7.99 25.69 36.86
CA MET A 943 8.74 26.66 36.04
C MET A 943 9.83 27.41 36.82
N SER A 944 9.65 27.63 38.13
CA SER A 944 10.69 28.28 38.96
C SER A 944 11.89 27.36 39.15
N GLU A 945 11.64 26.07 39.40
CA GLU A 945 12.70 25.06 39.44
C GLU A 945 13.39 24.93 38.07
N LEU A 946 12.67 25.08 36.96
CA LEU A 946 13.24 25.06 35.61
C LEU A 946 14.24 26.21 35.38
N GLU A 947 13.86 27.43 35.74
CA GLU A 947 14.72 28.62 35.65
C GLU A 947 15.98 28.45 36.51
N GLN A 948 15.82 28.02 37.76
CA GLN A 948 16.96 27.74 38.65
C GLN A 948 17.83 26.63 38.08
N TYR A 949 17.23 25.56 37.57
CA TYR A 949 17.94 24.40 37.05
C TYR A 949 18.83 24.76 35.85
N GLN A 950 18.37 25.67 34.99
CA GLN A 950 19.10 26.18 33.82
C GLN A 950 20.18 27.22 34.15
N SER A 951 20.02 27.97 35.25
CA SER A 951 21.02 28.93 35.71
C SER A 951 22.35 28.27 36.13
N ILE A 952 22.30 26.98 36.47
CA ILE A 952 23.45 26.18 36.89
C ILE A 952 24.00 25.43 35.67
N LEU A 953 25.30 25.58 35.41
CA LEU A 953 25.98 24.88 34.34
C LEU A 953 26.26 23.41 34.71
N GLY A 954 26.20 22.51 33.72
CA GLY A 954 26.56 21.10 33.88
C GLY A 954 28.07 20.88 33.91
N LEU A 955 28.50 19.64 34.19
CA LEU A 955 29.93 19.28 34.12
C LEU A 955 30.49 19.45 32.71
N ALA A 956 29.68 19.24 31.66
CA ALA A 956 30.10 19.41 30.28
C ALA A 956 30.66 20.81 29.99
N GLN A 957 30.17 21.86 30.69
CA GLN A 957 30.63 23.24 30.53
C GLN A 957 31.61 23.68 31.62
N THR A 958 31.63 23.03 32.79
CA THR A 958 32.44 23.46 33.94
C THR A 958 33.73 22.66 34.13
N ASP A 959 33.71 21.36 33.83
CA ASP A 959 34.86 20.45 33.95
C ASP A 959 34.73 19.32 32.92
N GLN A 960 35.29 19.54 31.74
CA GLN A 960 35.18 18.63 30.61
C GLN A 960 35.88 17.29 30.85
N ALA A 961 37.00 17.27 31.59
CA ALA A 961 37.74 16.04 31.88
C ALA A 961 36.92 15.11 32.78
N ARG A 962 36.32 15.66 33.85
CA ARG A 962 35.43 14.92 34.73
C ARG A 962 34.14 14.52 34.03
N ALA A 963 33.60 15.37 33.14
CA ALA A 963 32.45 15.03 32.32
C ALA A 963 32.73 13.79 31.45
N GLN A 964 33.88 13.73 30.77
CA GLN A 964 34.27 12.57 29.97
C GLN A 964 34.43 11.30 30.82
N GLU A 965 34.98 11.41 32.04
CA GLU A 965 35.10 10.27 32.96
C GLU A 965 33.73 9.71 33.37
N GLU A 966 32.76 10.58 33.67
CA GLU A 966 31.39 10.14 33.98
C GLU A 966 30.71 9.52 32.77
N LEU A 967 30.88 10.09 31.58
CA LEU A 967 30.27 9.59 30.34
C LEU A 967 30.78 8.21 29.92
N ARG A 968 32.03 7.85 30.26
CA ARG A 968 32.56 6.48 30.04
C ARG A 968 31.79 5.40 30.80
N LYS A 969 31.00 5.77 31.81
CA LYS A 969 30.18 4.83 32.60
C LYS A 969 28.81 4.56 31.96
N ILE A 970 28.42 5.32 30.93
CA ILE A 970 27.20 5.10 30.15
C ILE A 970 27.33 3.79 29.38
N HIS A 971 26.28 2.96 29.41
CA HIS A 971 26.16 1.79 28.54
C HIS A 971 24.81 1.83 27.84
N GLY A 972 24.80 1.65 26.52
CA GLY A 972 23.59 1.76 25.71
C GLY A 972 22.98 3.17 25.71
N PHE A 973 21.71 3.25 25.34
CA PHE A 973 20.95 4.49 25.17
C PHE A 973 19.79 4.63 26.17
N LEU A 974 19.43 3.55 26.86
CA LEU A 974 18.29 3.51 27.75
C LEU A 974 18.46 4.48 28.93
N VAL A 975 17.45 5.32 29.17
CA VAL A 975 17.36 6.22 30.33
C VAL A 975 15.99 6.10 30.98
N GLN A 976 15.94 6.20 32.31
CA GLN A 976 14.68 6.20 33.04
C GLN A 976 13.82 7.41 32.64
N PHE A 977 12.52 7.19 32.43
CA PHE A 977 11.61 8.28 32.07
C PHE A 977 11.32 9.17 33.29
N PRO A 978 11.46 10.51 33.20
CA PRO A 978 11.30 11.41 34.35
C PRO A 978 9.83 11.71 34.65
N LEU A 979 9.20 10.86 35.47
CA LEU A 979 7.76 10.92 35.77
C LEU A 979 7.30 12.22 36.48
N ASP A 980 8.22 12.92 37.17
CA ASP A 980 7.91 14.10 37.98
C ASP A 980 8.16 15.43 37.25
N PHE A 981 8.64 15.39 36.00
CA PHE A 981 8.99 16.61 35.26
C PHE A 981 7.76 17.49 35.00
N LEU A 982 7.78 18.73 35.49
CA LEU A 982 6.66 19.68 35.44
C LEU A 982 5.36 19.09 36.05
N SER A 983 5.47 18.31 37.12
CA SER A 983 4.34 17.69 37.83
C SER A 983 3.41 18.69 38.53
N GLU A 984 3.93 19.85 38.93
CA GLU A 984 3.18 20.92 39.60
C GLU A 984 2.62 21.96 38.60
N GLN A 985 2.77 21.73 37.30
CA GLN A 985 2.29 22.61 36.24
C GLN A 985 1.07 22.05 35.52
N ASN A 986 0.16 22.94 35.11
CA ASN A 986 -0.89 22.59 34.16
C ASN A 986 -0.32 22.69 32.74
N LEU A 987 -0.04 21.54 32.14
CA LEU A 987 0.54 21.43 30.80
C LEU A 987 -0.50 21.57 29.66
N MET A 988 -1.77 21.79 29.97
CA MET A 988 -2.77 22.07 28.95
C MET A 988 -2.58 23.50 28.39
N PRO A 989 -2.81 23.71 27.08
CA PRO A 989 -2.68 25.04 26.48
C PRO A 989 -3.55 26.08 27.19
N SER A 990 -2.95 27.23 27.53
CA SER A 990 -3.64 28.35 28.18
C SER A 990 -4.78 28.90 27.32
N VAL A 991 -5.87 29.33 27.98
CA VAL A 991 -7.03 29.94 27.32
C VAL A 991 -6.59 31.14 26.47
N GLY A 992 -6.94 31.15 25.19
CA GLY A 992 -6.57 32.20 24.23
C GLY A 992 -5.33 31.90 23.37
N THR A 993 -4.62 30.79 23.62
CA THR A 993 -3.58 30.29 22.69
C THR A 993 -4.20 29.62 21.46
N LYS A 994 -3.48 29.58 20.33
CA LYS A 994 -3.96 28.90 19.11
C LYS A 994 -4.23 27.41 19.37
N GLU A 995 -3.41 26.79 20.21
CA GLU A 995 -3.50 25.40 20.61
C GLU A 995 -4.68 25.12 21.56
N ALA A 996 -5.15 26.13 22.31
CA ALA A 996 -6.38 26.02 23.11
C ALA A 996 -7.66 26.24 22.29
N MET A 997 -7.55 26.90 21.12
CA MET A 997 -8.70 27.12 20.23
C MET A 997 -9.06 25.88 19.39
N VAL A 998 -8.16 24.89 19.33
CA VAL A 998 -8.43 23.64 18.63
C VAL A 998 -9.06 22.60 19.56
N PRO A 999 -9.90 21.69 19.02
CA PRO A 999 -10.50 20.62 19.83
C PRO A 999 -9.44 19.74 20.49
N THR A 1000 -9.68 19.33 21.74
CA THR A 1000 -8.74 18.51 22.52
C THR A 1000 -8.37 17.20 21.83
N GLU A 1001 -9.28 16.66 21.01
CA GLU A 1001 -9.09 15.45 20.22
C GLU A 1001 -7.98 15.55 19.17
N ILE A 1002 -7.44 16.75 18.91
CA ILE A 1002 -6.22 16.90 18.11
C ILE A 1002 -5.03 16.23 18.80
N TRP A 1003 -4.97 16.33 20.12
CA TRP A 1003 -3.85 15.91 20.96
C TRP A 1003 -4.01 14.50 21.53
N THR A 1004 -5.19 13.87 21.38
CA THR A 1004 -5.51 12.56 21.99
C THR A 1004 -5.49 11.37 21.06
#